data_AF-A0A3A9VBN5-F1
#
_entry.id   AF-A0A3A9VBN5-F1
#
_cell.length_a   1.000
_cell.length_b   1.000
_cell.length_c   1.000
_cell.angle_alpha   90.00
_cell.angle_beta   90.00
_cell.angle_gamma   90.00
#
_symmetry.space_group_name_H-M   'P 1'
#
loop_
_entity.id
_entity.type
_entity.pdbx_description
1 polymer ?
#
loop_
_entity_poly.entity_id
_entity_poly.type
_entity_poly.pdbx_seq_one_letter_code
_entity_poly.pdbx_strand_id
1 'polypeptide(L)'
;MQSFRTEIENPIVQKDIIELANKIEQFHKGKIDEEKFRSLRLARGVYGQRQEGVQMIRIKLPYGKVLSNQLRRISEVSDEYSRGRLHITTRQDIQIHYVDLNRTPELWAELERDDITLREACGNTVRNVTASETAGIDPKEPFDVSPYADALFRFFLRNPISQEMGRKFKVSFSGTEEDTGLSYMHDLGFIAKIENGVRGFKVMLAGGLGSQPRHADELYSFLPTDKIIPLMEGVLRVFDRHGERKSRAKARMKFLVKDIGVEAFKELVEAEQKAIAQKTVAIDAEAYKVSKPVSIEAPVVQIKNQQSFDLWKTTNVIPQKQEGYVAIGIKVLLGDFYTDKARLLADLVDKYAAGEIRLSLRQNILIPFVKEDLVPLFYQELEKLGFVEAGYNKAVDITACPGTDTCNLGIASSTGIAEELERVIKTEYPQYLEKEDLVIKISGCMNACGQHNMANIGFQGMSVRTKDKLVAPALQVLLGGGNLGDGKGRFADKVVKIPSRRGPEALRRILNDFEANANDKTFVEYYEDKGEKYFYDFLTDLSNVENLTQEDFIDWGTEEEYVKAIGIGECAGVVIDLIATLFLESEEKIANAKYSFENEIYSDAIYHAYSSLVNSAKALLLAENKKTNTHAGIISQFDEEFVASGKIKLEGTFADLIYQLQKNAPSKDFAVDYIKKAEQFLQKVQAFRALEVENV
;
A
#
# COMPACT_ATOMS: atom_id res chain seq x y z
N MET A 1 12.65 25.88 -16.35
CA MET A 1 12.10 25.18 -15.17
C MET A 1 13.18 25.04 -14.09
N GLN A 2 13.51 26.11 -13.36
CA GLN A 2 14.47 26.06 -12.23
C GLN A 2 13.97 26.82 -10.98
N SER A 3 12.72 27.32 -10.95
CA SER A 3 12.19 28.18 -9.88
C SER A 3 11.97 27.48 -8.54
N PHE A 4 11.89 26.15 -8.49
CA PHE A 4 11.64 25.38 -7.26
C PHE A 4 12.92 25.07 -6.44
N ARG A 5 14.11 25.45 -6.93
CA ARG A 5 15.39 25.01 -6.33
C ARG A 5 15.76 25.75 -5.04
N THR A 6 15.23 26.94 -4.81
CA THR A 6 15.71 27.85 -3.75
C THR A 6 15.05 27.65 -2.39
N GLU A 7 14.03 26.79 -2.28
CA GLU A 7 13.16 26.72 -1.09
C GLU A 7 13.16 25.36 -0.38
N ILE A 8 13.95 24.37 -0.84
CA ILE A 8 13.99 23.03 -0.24
C ILE A 8 15.20 22.92 0.70
N GLU A 9 14.95 22.72 2.00
CA GLU A 9 16.00 22.61 3.03
C GLU A 9 16.77 21.28 2.98
N ASN A 10 16.15 20.20 2.48
CA ASN A 10 16.76 18.86 2.41
C ASN A 10 17.43 18.58 1.05
N PRO A 11 18.77 18.47 0.97
CA PRO A 11 19.49 18.29 -0.30
C PRO A 11 19.18 16.96 -1.00
N ILE A 12 18.80 15.92 -0.25
CA ILE A 12 18.44 14.61 -0.82
C ILE A 12 17.08 14.71 -1.54
N VAL A 13 16.12 15.41 -0.92
CA VAL A 13 14.80 15.66 -1.53
C VAL A 13 14.94 16.50 -2.80
N GLN A 14 15.76 17.54 -2.75
CA GLN A 14 16.06 18.38 -3.91
C GLN A 14 16.64 17.55 -5.07
N LYS A 15 17.57 16.63 -4.78
CA LYS A 15 18.15 15.70 -5.75
C LYS A 15 17.08 14.82 -6.40
N ASP A 16 16.20 14.20 -5.61
CA ASP A 16 15.12 13.34 -6.11
C ASP A 16 14.17 14.08 -7.08
N ILE A 17 13.80 15.33 -6.74
CA ILE A 17 12.90 16.16 -7.55
C ILE A 17 13.57 16.59 -8.86
N ILE A 18 14.84 17.02 -8.79
CA ILE A 18 15.62 17.37 -9.99
C ILE A 18 15.79 16.15 -10.90
N GLU A 19 16.04 14.97 -10.32
CA GLU A 19 16.14 13.74 -11.09
C GLU A 19 14.82 13.42 -11.82
N LEU A 20 13.67 13.55 -11.14
CA LEU A 20 12.36 13.38 -11.78
C LEU A 20 12.18 14.34 -12.96
N ALA A 21 12.46 15.64 -12.75
CA ALA A 21 12.36 16.65 -13.80
C ALA A 21 13.25 16.32 -15.01
N ASN A 22 14.51 15.96 -14.77
CA ASN A 22 15.45 15.58 -15.82
C ASN A 22 14.99 14.33 -16.59
N LYS A 23 14.41 13.34 -15.90
CA LYS A 23 13.95 12.09 -16.53
C LYS A 23 12.66 12.30 -17.31
N ILE A 24 11.78 13.21 -16.88
CA ILE A 24 10.63 13.67 -17.69
C ILE A 24 11.12 14.34 -18.98
N GLU A 25 12.11 15.23 -18.90
CA GLU A 25 12.67 15.89 -20.08
C GLU A 25 13.33 14.88 -21.05
N GLN A 26 14.06 13.90 -20.52
CA GLN A 26 14.63 12.82 -21.32
C GLN A 26 13.55 11.97 -21.99
N PHE A 27 12.43 11.71 -21.31
CA PHE A 27 11.30 10.95 -21.86
C PHE A 27 10.66 11.67 -23.04
N HIS A 28 10.39 12.98 -22.91
CA HIS A 28 9.89 13.80 -24.01
C HIS A 28 10.84 13.87 -25.21
N LYS A 29 12.15 13.78 -24.96
CA LYS A 29 13.18 13.73 -26.01
C LYS A 29 13.40 12.34 -26.60
N GLY A 30 12.63 11.32 -26.19
CA GLY A 30 12.79 9.94 -26.63
C GLY A 30 14.13 9.29 -26.20
N LYS A 31 14.78 9.82 -25.16
CA LYS A 31 16.08 9.34 -24.66
C LYS A 31 15.98 8.25 -23.61
N ILE A 32 14.78 8.03 -23.06
CA ILE A 32 14.51 6.99 -22.06
C ILE A 32 13.27 6.22 -22.50
N ASP A 33 13.35 4.89 -22.37
CA ASP A 33 12.25 3.98 -22.65
C ASP A 33 11.08 4.19 -21.69
N GLU A 34 9.86 3.95 -22.18
CA GLU A 34 8.62 4.12 -21.42
C GLU A 34 8.59 3.28 -20.14
N GLU A 35 9.06 2.03 -20.18
CA GLU A 35 9.03 1.15 -19.02
C GLU A 35 10.01 1.59 -17.94
N LYS A 36 11.19 2.05 -18.34
CA LYS A 36 12.19 2.60 -17.41
C LYS A 36 11.67 3.90 -16.78
N PHE A 37 11.12 4.79 -17.59
CA PHE A 37 10.52 6.03 -17.09
C PHE A 37 9.36 5.75 -16.12
N ARG A 38 8.48 4.80 -16.48
CA ARG A 38 7.39 4.31 -15.63
C ARG A 38 7.89 3.81 -14.28
N SER A 39 8.90 2.93 -14.25
CA SER A 39 9.49 2.42 -13.00
C SER A 39 9.96 3.57 -12.09
N LEU A 40 10.69 4.52 -12.68
CA LEU A 40 11.26 5.67 -11.98
C LEU A 40 10.18 6.58 -11.37
N ARG A 41 9.18 6.97 -12.16
CA ARG A 41 8.11 7.88 -11.69
C ARG A 41 7.17 7.21 -10.69
N LEU A 42 6.93 5.90 -10.84
CA LEU A 42 6.15 5.13 -9.86
C LEU A 42 6.82 5.11 -8.49
N ALA A 43 8.15 4.97 -8.41
CA ALA A 43 8.89 5.06 -7.16
C ALA A 43 8.84 6.48 -6.52
N ARG A 44 8.25 7.46 -7.20
CA ARG A 44 8.03 8.85 -6.78
C ARG A 44 6.54 9.21 -6.71
N GLY A 45 5.69 8.20 -6.57
CA GLY A 45 4.25 8.39 -6.36
C GLY A 45 3.45 8.84 -7.59
N VAL A 46 4.09 8.96 -8.77
CA VAL A 46 3.45 9.40 -10.02
C VAL A 46 2.97 8.20 -10.83
N TYR A 47 1.66 8.05 -10.96
CA TYR A 47 1.00 6.90 -11.58
C TYR A 47 0.06 7.38 -12.69
N GLY A 48 0.13 6.81 -13.89
CA GLY A 48 -0.79 7.12 -14.98
C GLY A 48 -2.16 6.50 -14.74
N GLN A 49 -3.18 7.30 -14.99
CA GLN A 49 -4.58 6.92 -14.80
C GLN A 49 -5.21 6.48 -16.13
N ARG A 50 -6.52 6.19 -16.10
CA ARG A 50 -7.30 5.77 -17.27
C ARG A 50 -7.36 6.83 -18.36
N GLN A 51 -7.33 8.10 -17.98
CA GLN A 51 -7.34 9.23 -18.88
C GLN A 51 -5.92 9.56 -19.35
N GLU A 52 -5.74 9.77 -20.65
CA GLU A 52 -4.45 10.09 -21.25
C GLU A 52 -3.94 11.47 -20.85
N GLY A 53 -2.61 11.64 -20.85
CA GLY A 53 -1.96 12.94 -20.59
C GLY A 53 -1.90 13.37 -19.13
N VAL A 54 -2.59 12.66 -18.21
CA VAL A 54 -2.67 13.03 -16.80
C VAL A 54 -2.29 11.88 -15.86
N GLN A 55 -1.93 12.24 -14.63
CA GLN A 55 -1.42 11.34 -13.61
C GLN A 55 -2.25 11.40 -12.33
N MET A 56 -2.38 10.26 -11.66
CA MET A 56 -2.66 10.14 -10.24
C MET A 56 -1.37 10.29 -9.45
N ILE A 57 -1.40 11.12 -8.41
CA ILE A 57 -0.32 11.30 -7.46
C ILE A 57 -0.74 10.68 -6.14
N ARG A 58 0.07 9.75 -5.63
CA ARG A 58 -0.13 9.18 -4.30
C ARG A 58 0.82 9.82 -3.30
N ILE A 59 0.24 10.43 -2.28
CA ILE A 59 0.91 11.09 -1.18
C ILE A 59 1.11 10.06 -0.06
N LYS A 60 2.36 9.76 0.31
CA LYS A 60 2.69 8.76 1.32
C LYS A 60 2.53 9.37 2.71
N LEU A 61 1.58 8.86 3.49
CA LEU A 61 1.23 9.37 4.82
C LEU A 61 1.44 8.26 5.86
N PRO A 62 2.65 8.15 6.45
CA PRO A 62 3.00 7.11 7.42
C PRO A 62 1.92 6.93 8.47
N TYR A 63 1.48 5.68 8.66
CA TYR A 63 0.47 5.25 9.64
C TYR A 63 -0.82 6.10 9.65
N GLY A 64 -1.10 6.80 8.54
CA GLY A 64 -2.29 7.61 8.32
C GLY A 64 -2.33 8.94 9.07
N LYS A 65 -1.31 9.30 9.85
CA LYS A 65 -1.31 10.57 10.60
C LYS A 65 -1.08 11.75 9.67
N VAL A 66 -1.96 12.75 9.75
CA VAL A 66 -1.87 14.00 8.98
C VAL A 66 -2.06 15.17 9.93
N LEU A 67 -1.08 16.07 9.99
CA LEU A 67 -1.21 17.31 10.75
C LEU A 67 -2.05 18.33 9.99
N SER A 68 -2.68 19.27 10.68
CA SER A 68 -3.54 20.26 10.03
C SER A 68 -2.80 21.15 9.02
N ASN A 69 -1.54 21.51 9.28
CA ASN A 69 -0.72 22.22 8.29
C ASN A 69 -0.47 21.36 7.04
N GLN A 70 -0.24 20.05 7.23
CA GLN A 70 -0.08 19.12 6.13
C GLN A 70 -1.39 18.99 5.31
N LEU A 71 -2.55 18.92 5.97
CA LEU A 71 -3.83 18.86 5.29
C LEU A 71 -4.10 20.15 4.47
N ARG A 72 -3.74 21.32 5.02
CA ARG A 72 -3.79 22.59 4.28
C ARG A 72 -2.85 22.59 3.07
N ARG A 73 -1.61 22.13 3.23
CA ARG A 73 -0.65 21.99 2.11
C ARG A 73 -1.17 21.06 1.01
N ILE A 74 -1.67 19.89 1.38
CA ILE A 74 -2.26 18.93 0.43
C ILE A 74 -3.44 19.57 -0.32
N SER A 75 -4.23 20.39 0.38
CA SER A 75 -5.37 21.09 -0.22
C SER A 75 -4.94 22.18 -1.21
N GLU A 76 -3.95 23.00 -0.87
CA GLU A 76 -3.34 23.99 -1.77
C GLU A 76 -2.78 23.32 -3.04
N VAL A 77 -2.03 22.24 -2.86
CA VAL A 77 -1.48 21.46 -3.97
C VAL A 77 -2.57 20.85 -4.85
N SER A 78 -3.64 20.33 -4.24
CA SER A 78 -4.75 19.74 -5.01
C SER A 78 -5.53 20.79 -5.81
N ASP A 79 -5.67 22.02 -5.31
CA ASP A 79 -6.33 23.10 -6.03
C ASP A 79 -5.47 23.62 -7.19
N GLU A 80 -4.16 23.76 -6.98
CA GLU A 80 -3.24 24.33 -7.98
C GLU A 80 -2.90 23.35 -9.11
N TYR A 81 -2.69 22.07 -8.79
CA TYR A 81 -2.16 21.08 -9.73
C TYR A 81 -3.17 19.99 -10.11
N SER A 82 -4.31 19.91 -9.43
CA SER A 82 -5.32 18.86 -9.59
C SER A 82 -6.73 19.49 -9.72
N ARG A 83 -7.75 18.88 -9.11
CA ARG A 83 -9.17 19.29 -9.21
C ARG A 83 -9.81 19.50 -7.85
N GLY A 84 -9.03 19.67 -6.78
CA GLY A 84 -9.55 19.85 -5.42
C GLY A 84 -10.23 18.61 -4.80
N ARG A 85 -10.08 17.42 -5.39
CA ARG A 85 -10.57 16.15 -4.84
C ARG A 85 -9.46 15.38 -4.15
N LEU A 86 -9.68 14.99 -2.89
CA LEU A 86 -8.80 14.19 -2.07
C LEU A 86 -9.41 12.79 -1.86
N HIS A 87 -8.71 11.74 -2.27
CA HIS A 87 -9.17 10.36 -2.13
C HIS A 87 -8.35 9.61 -1.08
N ILE A 88 -9.00 9.16 0.00
CA ILE A 88 -8.40 8.36 1.07
C ILE A 88 -8.30 6.90 0.60
N THR A 89 -7.12 6.33 0.76
CA THR A 89 -6.84 4.96 0.30
C THR A 89 -6.96 3.94 1.43
N THR A 90 -7.16 2.67 1.06
CA THR A 90 -7.08 1.51 1.99
C THR A 90 -5.68 1.23 2.53
N ARG A 91 -4.73 2.16 2.34
CA ARG A 91 -3.40 2.18 2.94
C ARG A 91 -3.10 3.50 3.64
N GLN A 92 -4.14 4.24 4.03
CA GLN A 92 -4.02 5.48 4.81
C GLN A 92 -3.24 6.61 4.11
N ASP A 93 -3.05 6.51 2.80
CA ASP A 93 -2.53 7.57 1.94
C ASP A 93 -3.67 8.45 1.38
N ILE A 94 -3.32 9.61 0.82
CA ILE A 94 -4.20 10.43 -0.03
C ILE A 94 -3.77 10.30 -1.50
N GLN A 95 -4.74 10.23 -2.41
CA GLN A 95 -4.52 10.36 -3.85
C GLN A 95 -5.20 11.62 -4.39
N ILE A 96 -4.49 12.33 -5.25
CA ILE A 96 -5.03 13.38 -6.13
C ILE A 96 -4.88 12.93 -7.59
N HIS A 97 -5.77 13.38 -8.46
CA HIS A 97 -5.89 12.87 -9.84
C HIS A 97 -5.83 13.99 -10.85
N TYR A 98 -5.72 13.67 -12.15
CA TYR A 98 -5.70 14.66 -13.23
C TYR A 98 -4.51 15.64 -13.18
N VAL A 99 -3.37 15.23 -12.64
CA VAL A 99 -2.17 16.07 -12.55
C VAL A 99 -1.37 15.98 -13.85
N ASP A 100 -0.93 17.12 -14.39
CA ASP A 100 0.01 17.16 -15.53
C ASP A 100 1.37 16.58 -15.09
N LEU A 101 1.87 15.59 -15.85
CA LEU A 101 3.17 14.97 -15.64
C LEU A 101 4.31 16.00 -15.50
N ASN A 102 4.29 17.06 -16.32
CA ASN A 102 5.33 18.08 -16.34
C ASN A 102 5.38 18.93 -15.07
N ARG A 103 4.25 19.06 -14.37
CA ARG A 103 4.15 19.83 -13.13
C ARG A 103 4.43 18.99 -11.88
N THR A 104 4.59 17.67 -12.02
CA THR A 104 4.85 16.78 -10.87
C THR A 104 6.11 17.13 -10.05
N PRO A 105 7.22 17.62 -10.63
CA PRO A 105 8.37 18.05 -9.81
C PRO A 105 8.07 19.28 -8.96
N GLU A 106 7.33 20.25 -9.50
CA GLU A 106 6.93 21.47 -8.80
C GLU A 106 5.94 21.14 -7.67
N LEU A 107 4.93 20.33 -7.98
CA LEU A 107 3.98 19.78 -7.02
C LEU A 107 4.67 19.10 -5.85
N TRP A 108 5.65 18.25 -6.14
CA TRP A 108 6.39 17.53 -5.11
C TRP A 108 7.23 18.49 -4.25
N ALA A 109 7.83 19.51 -4.85
CA ALA A 109 8.54 20.55 -4.11
C ALA A 109 7.63 21.30 -3.13
N GLU A 110 6.39 21.61 -3.50
CA GLU A 110 5.42 22.25 -2.59
C GLU A 110 5.04 21.35 -1.41
N LEU A 111 4.78 20.06 -1.65
CA LEU A 111 4.45 19.10 -0.59
C LEU A 111 5.60 18.97 0.43
N GLU A 112 6.85 18.92 -0.03
CA GLU A 112 8.01 18.72 0.85
C GLU A 112 8.27 19.92 1.78
N ARG A 113 7.64 21.09 1.57
CA ARG A 113 7.70 22.24 2.49
C ARG A 113 7.06 21.97 3.86
N ASP A 114 6.16 20.99 3.94
CA ASP A 114 5.50 20.55 5.19
C ASP A 114 5.81 19.07 5.49
N ASP A 115 7.01 18.61 5.10
CA ASP A 115 7.49 17.23 5.31
C ASP A 115 6.58 16.15 4.70
N ILE A 116 5.89 16.46 3.59
CA ILE A 116 5.03 15.51 2.89
C ILE A 116 5.76 14.95 1.68
N THR A 117 5.90 13.62 1.64
CA THR A 117 6.66 12.96 0.59
C THR A 117 5.81 12.10 -0.35
N LEU A 118 6.21 12.05 -1.62
CA LEU A 118 5.67 11.11 -2.62
C LEU A 118 6.55 9.85 -2.78
N ARG A 119 7.75 9.87 -2.16
CA ARG A 119 8.76 8.85 -2.39
C ARG A 119 8.26 7.49 -1.91
N GLU A 120 8.36 6.50 -2.81
CA GLU A 120 7.98 5.10 -2.58
C GLU A 120 6.49 4.87 -2.25
N ALA A 121 5.61 5.83 -2.52
CA ALA A 121 4.16 5.62 -2.40
C ALA A 121 3.66 4.54 -3.38
N CYS A 122 4.31 4.44 -4.53
CA CYS A 122 4.06 3.50 -5.62
C CYS A 122 5.35 2.75 -6.02
N GLY A 123 5.29 1.92 -7.06
CA GLY A 123 6.46 1.18 -7.56
C GLY A 123 6.75 -0.15 -6.83
N ASN A 124 7.90 -0.74 -7.12
CA ASN A 124 8.40 -1.96 -6.48
C ASN A 124 9.28 -1.61 -5.27
N THR A 125 8.67 -0.93 -4.31
CA THR A 125 9.31 -0.37 -3.12
C THR A 125 8.55 -0.78 -1.86
N VAL A 126 9.07 -0.39 -0.70
CA VAL A 126 8.31 -0.42 0.56
C VAL A 126 7.23 0.67 0.49
N ARG A 127 5.97 0.24 0.46
CA ARG A 127 4.80 1.12 0.41
C ARG A 127 4.60 1.83 1.75
N ASN A 128 3.52 2.60 1.87
CA ASN A 128 3.15 3.19 3.15
C ASN A 128 3.14 2.14 4.27
N VAL A 129 3.70 2.48 5.42
CA VAL A 129 3.64 1.67 6.65
C VAL A 129 2.30 2.00 7.29
N THR A 130 1.38 1.03 7.33
CA THR A 130 0.05 1.27 7.91
C THR A 130 0.02 0.92 9.38
N ALA A 131 -0.87 1.54 10.16
CA ALA A 131 -1.11 1.17 11.55
C ALA A 131 -2.60 1.24 11.91
N SER A 132 -2.99 0.62 13.02
CA SER A 132 -4.30 0.89 13.66
C SER A 132 -4.53 2.40 13.80
N GLU A 133 -5.64 2.91 13.30
CA GLU A 133 -5.95 4.35 13.40
C GLU A 133 -6.09 4.83 14.85
N THR A 134 -6.40 3.93 15.79
CA THR A 134 -6.50 4.18 17.23
C THR A 134 -5.17 4.05 17.98
N ALA A 135 -4.04 3.83 17.30
CA ALA A 135 -2.72 3.70 17.95
C ALA A 135 -2.40 4.90 18.87
N GLY A 136 -2.00 4.65 20.11
CA GLY A 136 -1.73 5.69 21.09
C GLY A 136 -2.94 6.23 21.83
N ILE A 137 -4.16 5.85 21.43
CA ILE A 137 -5.41 6.26 22.09
C ILE A 137 -6.32 5.09 22.47
N ASP A 138 -6.10 3.89 21.92
CA ASP A 138 -6.92 2.71 22.18
C ASP A 138 -6.85 2.28 23.65
N PRO A 139 -7.98 2.10 24.37
CA PRO A 139 -7.99 1.60 25.75
C PRO A 139 -7.40 0.19 25.93
N LYS A 140 -7.37 -0.63 24.86
CA LYS A 140 -6.95 -2.03 24.91
C LYS A 140 -5.52 -2.25 24.42
N GLU A 141 -4.84 -1.23 23.91
CA GLU A 141 -3.48 -1.42 23.37
C GLU A 141 -2.47 -1.68 24.50
N PRO A 142 -1.56 -2.66 24.35
CA PRO A 142 -0.48 -2.86 25.30
C PRO A 142 0.48 -1.65 25.37
N PHE A 143 0.73 -1.02 24.22
CA PHE A 143 1.53 0.20 24.07
C PHE A 143 1.24 0.85 22.71
N ASP A 144 1.60 2.13 22.56
CA ASP A 144 1.43 2.88 21.31
C ASP A 144 2.39 2.37 20.22
N VAL A 145 1.85 1.96 19.06
CA VAL A 145 2.62 1.47 17.93
C VAL A 145 3.12 2.56 16.97
N SER A 146 2.61 3.80 17.08
CA SER A 146 2.98 4.92 16.21
C SER A 146 4.49 5.22 16.18
N PRO A 147 5.23 5.23 17.32
CA PRO A 147 6.68 5.45 17.30
C PRO A 147 7.44 4.42 16.45
N TYR A 148 7.00 3.16 16.46
CA TYR A 148 7.66 2.07 15.74
C TYR A 148 7.33 2.10 14.25
N ALA A 149 6.08 2.42 13.91
CA ALA A 149 5.68 2.64 12.51
C ALA A 149 6.42 3.83 11.88
N ASP A 150 6.58 4.92 12.62
CA ASP A 150 7.33 6.11 12.20
C ASP A 150 8.82 5.81 12.02
N ALA A 151 9.45 5.16 13.01
CA ALA A 151 10.87 4.79 12.94
C ALA A 151 11.15 3.85 11.76
N LEU A 152 10.31 2.84 11.54
CA LEU A 152 10.44 1.90 10.43
C LEU A 152 10.24 2.60 9.08
N PHE A 153 9.25 3.49 8.96
CA PHE A 153 9.08 4.31 7.77
C PHE A 153 10.33 5.15 7.48
N ARG A 154 10.83 5.91 8.46
CA ARG A 154 11.99 6.78 8.30
C ARG A 154 13.26 6.01 7.92
N PHE A 155 13.46 4.84 8.53
CA PHE A 155 14.63 4.01 8.27
C PHE A 155 14.65 3.45 6.84
N PHE A 156 13.50 2.99 6.32
CA PHE A 156 13.44 2.37 5.00
C PHE A 156 13.14 3.34 3.85
N LEU A 157 12.72 4.57 4.15
CA LEU A 157 12.56 5.62 3.15
C LEU A 157 13.90 5.95 2.50
N ARG A 158 13.99 5.83 1.17
CA ARG A 158 15.22 6.03 0.37
C ARG A 158 16.32 5.03 0.65
N ASN A 159 16.06 3.98 1.42
CA ASN A 159 17.03 2.92 1.66
C ASN A 159 17.31 2.18 0.33
N PRO A 160 18.57 1.93 -0.06
CA PRO A 160 18.93 1.30 -1.33
C PRO A 160 18.25 -0.05 -1.59
N ILE A 161 18.01 -0.83 -0.54
CA ILE A 161 17.36 -2.16 -0.60
C ILE A 161 15.89 -2.02 -1.05
N SER A 162 15.27 -0.88 -0.75
CA SER A 162 13.85 -0.63 -0.99
C SER A 162 13.55 0.01 -2.35
N GLN A 163 14.55 0.24 -3.21
CA GLN A 163 14.37 1.03 -4.45
C GLN A 163 13.93 0.23 -5.67
N GLU A 164 14.38 -1.02 -5.80
CA GLU A 164 14.22 -1.83 -7.02
C GLU A 164 13.89 -3.31 -6.71
N MET A 165 13.00 -3.55 -5.76
CA MET A 165 12.62 -4.92 -5.38
C MET A 165 11.86 -5.66 -6.50
N GLY A 166 11.69 -6.97 -6.36
CA GLY A 166 10.93 -7.76 -7.34
C GLY A 166 9.47 -7.30 -7.44
N ARG A 167 8.89 -6.85 -6.32
CA ARG A 167 7.54 -6.31 -6.27
C ARG A 167 7.33 -5.39 -5.06
N LYS A 168 6.19 -4.69 -5.04
CA LYS A 168 5.74 -3.90 -3.87
C LYS A 168 5.78 -4.73 -2.58
N PHE A 169 6.27 -4.11 -1.51
CA PHE A 169 6.31 -4.66 -0.16
C PHE A 169 5.44 -3.80 0.76
N LYS A 170 4.57 -4.44 1.55
CA LYS A 170 3.58 -3.77 2.41
C LYS A 170 3.80 -4.17 3.86
N VAL A 171 3.89 -3.15 4.72
CA VAL A 171 4.06 -3.33 6.17
C VAL A 171 2.81 -2.85 6.92
N SER A 172 2.48 -3.49 8.03
CA SER A 172 1.47 -2.99 8.98
C SER A 172 1.84 -3.17 10.45
N PHE A 173 1.25 -2.33 11.29
CA PHE A 173 1.28 -2.41 12.76
C PHE A 173 -0.14 -2.46 13.32
N SER A 174 -0.41 -3.39 14.23
CA SER A 174 -1.66 -3.49 14.98
C SER A 174 -1.41 -3.14 16.44
N GLY A 175 -2.20 -2.21 16.97
CA GLY A 175 -2.13 -1.77 18.36
C GLY A 175 -2.67 -2.78 19.37
N THR A 176 -3.58 -3.67 18.95
CA THR A 176 -4.25 -4.64 19.82
C THR A 176 -4.28 -6.03 19.18
N GLU A 177 -4.70 -7.04 19.97
CA GLU A 177 -4.94 -8.39 19.48
C GLU A 177 -6.16 -8.49 18.54
N GLU A 178 -6.99 -7.45 18.43
CA GLU A 178 -8.05 -7.41 17.42
C GLU A 178 -7.48 -7.28 15.99
N ASP A 179 -6.18 -6.99 15.87
CA ASP A 179 -5.43 -6.91 14.60
C ASP A 179 -6.07 -5.93 13.60
N THR A 180 -6.46 -4.73 14.05
CA THR A 180 -7.08 -3.70 13.21
C THR A 180 -6.15 -3.14 12.13
N GLY A 181 -4.83 -3.33 12.26
CA GLY A 181 -3.82 -3.11 11.20
C GLY A 181 -3.75 -4.22 10.14
N LEU A 182 -4.53 -5.30 10.29
CA LEU A 182 -4.70 -6.39 9.34
C LEU A 182 -3.38 -7.08 8.95
N SER A 183 -2.58 -7.47 9.96
CA SER A 183 -1.26 -8.05 9.79
C SER A 183 -1.23 -9.28 8.88
N TYR A 184 -2.29 -10.10 8.91
CA TYR A 184 -2.42 -11.35 8.16
C TYR A 184 -2.47 -11.21 6.63
N MET A 185 -2.61 -9.98 6.10
CA MET A 185 -2.65 -9.71 4.65
C MET A 185 -1.51 -8.82 4.15
N HIS A 186 -0.54 -8.51 5.00
CA HIS A 186 0.64 -7.71 4.68
C HIS A 186 1.86 -8.59 4.38
N ASP A 187 2.84 -8.04 3.65
CA ASP A 187 4.09 -8.77 3.41
C ASP A 187 4.86 -8.95 4.73
N LEU A 188 4.81 -7.95 5.63
CA LEU A 188 5.27 -8.07 7.00
C LEU A 188 4.31 -7.32 7.94
N GLY A 189 3.81 -7.98 8.98
CA GLY A 189 2.86 -7.41 9.93
C GLY A 189 3.35 -7.55 11.36
N PHE A 190 3.08 -6.55 12.20
CA PHE A 190 3.50 -6.51 13.60
C PHE A 190 2.26 -6.31 14.49
N ILE A 191 2.07 -7.13 15.51
CA ILE A 191 0.96 -7.02 16.47
C ILE A 191 1.55 -6.79 17.85
N ALA A 192 1.17 -5.70 18.52
CA ALA A 192 1.75 -5.32 19.81
C ALA A 192 1.56 -6.42 20.87
N LYS A 193 2.64 -6.78 21.57
CA LYS A 193 2.67 -7.76 22.66
C LYS A 193 3.60 -7.28 23.77
N ILE A 194 3.28 -7.64 25.02
CA ILE A 194 4.19 -7.47 26.15
C ILE A 194 4.49 -8.86 26.70
N GLU A 195 5.78 -9.22 26.76
CA GLU A 195 6.23 -10.48 27.36
C GLU A 195 7.29 -10.17 28.41
N ASN A 196 7.09 -10.64 29.65
CA ASN A 196 8.00 -10.41 30.78
C ASN A 196 8.37 -8.92 31.00
N GLY A 197 7.43 -8.01 30.76
CA GLY A 197 7.62 -6.56 30.88
C GLY A 197 8.38 -5.91 29.71
N VAL A 198 8.78 -6.69 28.69
CA VAL A 198 9.43 -6.20 27.47
C VAL A 198 8.37 -5.94 26.40
N ARG A 199 8.43 -4.76 25.78
CA ARG A 199 7.60 -4.43 24.61
C ARG A 199 8.14 -5.17 23.38
N GLY A 200 7.25 -5.77 22.62
CA GLY A 200 7.59 -6.49 21.41
C GLY A 200 6.37 -6.70 20.52
N PHE A 201 6.55 -7.54 19.51
CA PHE A 201 5.52 -7.80 18.52
C PHE A 201 5.43 -9.29 18.18
N LYS A 202 4.22 -9.81 18.03
CA LYS A 202 4.00 -10.97 17.17
C LYS A 202 4.21 -10.54 15.72
N VAL A 203 4.95 -11.32 14.94
CA VAL A 203 5.34 -10.96 13.57
C VAL A 203 4.74 -11.93 12.57
N MET A 204 4.01 -11.39 11.61
CA MET A 204 3.38 -12.12 10.51
C MET A 204 4.13 -11.88 9.21
N LEU A 205 4.31 -12.91 8.39
CA LEU A 205 5.13 -12.90 7.18
C LEU A 205 4.36 -13.36 5.93
N ALA A 206 4.54 -12.63 4.83
CA ALA A 206 4.18 -13.03 3.48
C ALA A 206 2.69 -13.27 3.24
N GLY A 207 1.84 -12.45 3.86
CA GLY A 207 0.44 -12.32 3.51
C GLY A 207 0.25 -11.53 2.21
N GLY A 208 -0.97 -11.58 1.67
CA GLY A 208 -1.32 -10.69 0.58
C GLY A 208 -2.59 -11.06 -0.14
N LEU A 209 -3.42 -10.06 -0.37
CA LEU A 209 -4.55 -10.12 -1.29
C LEU A 209 -4.10 -10.14 -2.77
N GLY A 210 -5.04 -9.90 -3.67
CA GLY A 210 -4.88 -9.97 -5.13
C GLY A 210 -5.75 -11.08 -5.69
N SER A 211 -5.49 -11.49 -6.93
CA SER A 211 -6.30 -12.52 -7.60
C SER A 211 -6.27 -13.89 -6.89
N GLN A 212 -5.18 -14.16 -6.17
CA GLN A 212 -4.97 -15.36 -5.35
C GLN A 212 -4.58 -14.90 -3.94
N PRO A 213 -5.53 -14.71 -3.01
CA PRO A 213 -5.21 -14.29 -1.65
C PRO A 213 -4.43 -15.38 -0.89
N ARG A 214 -3.57 -14.98 0.05
CA ARG A 214 -2.80 -15.87 0.92
C ARG A 214 -2.66 -15.24 2.30
N HIS A 215 -2.87 -16.02 3.36
CA HIS A 215 -2.62 -15.59 4.73
C HIS A 215 -1.11 -15.47 4.97
N ALA A 216 -0.75 -14.55 5.85
CA ALA A 216 0.61 -14.49 6.39
C ALA A 216 0.84 -15.65 7.36
N ASP A 217 2.06 -16.15 7.41
CA ASP A 217 2.49 -17.13 8.40
C ASP A 217 3.03 -16.42 9.64
N GLU A 218 2.95 -17.07 10.80
CA GLU A 218 3.63 -16.58 11.99
C GLU A 218 5.14 -16.78 11.85
N LEU A 219 5.89 -15.68 11.88
CA LEU A 219 7.35 -15.69 11.81
C LEU A 219 7.97 -15.74 13.20
N TYR A 220 7.45 -14.89 14.11
CA TYR A 220 7.81 -14.87 15.52
C TYR A 220 6.54 -14.68 16.36
N SER A 221 6.37 -15.48 17.40
CA SER A 221 5.32 -15.26 18.41
C SER A 221 5.58 -13.99 19.22
N PHE A 222 6.86 -13.65 19.42
CA PHE A 222 7.32 -12.42 20.05
C PHE A 222 8.69 -12.01 19.52
N LEU A 223 8.81 -10.74 19.12
CA LEU A 223 10.04 -10.09 18.71
C LEU A 223 10.20 -8.77 19.48
N PRO A 224 11.27 -8.58 20.27
CA PRO A 224 11.54 -7.32 20.94
C PRO A 224 11.60 -6.12 19.97
N THR A 225 11.15 -4.95 20.44
CA THR A 225 11.04 -3.77 19.58
C THR A 225 12.36 -3.31 18.96
N ASP A 226 13.48 -3.57 19.61
CA ASP A 226 14.82 -3.21 19.14
C ASP A 226 15.31 -4.08 17.95
N LYS A 227 14.57 -5.16 17.64
CA LYS A 227 14.88 -6.08 16.54
C LYS A 227 14.04 -5.88 15.29
N ILE A 228 13.03 -5.00 15.30
CA ILE A 228 12.10 -4.86 14.16
C ILE A 228 12.80 -4.37 12.88
N ILE A 229 13.72 -3.39 13.01
CA ILE A 229 14.48 -2.84 11.89
C ILE A 229 15.44 -3.88 11.29
N PRO A 230 16.35 -4.51 12.08
CA PRO A 230 17.24 -5.54 11.53
C PRO A 230 16.48 -6.75 10.98
N LEU A 231 15.36 -7.15 11.58
CA LEU A 231 14.54 -8.20 11.00
C LEU A 231 14.03 -7.81 9.61
N MET A 232 13.41 -6.63 9.49
CA MET A 232 12.86 -6.20 8.20
C MET A 232 13.96 -6.03 7.15
N GLU A 233 15.14 -5.54 7.50
CA GLU A 233 16.26 -5.45 6.55
C GLU A 233 16.64 -6.84 6.01
N GLY A 234 16.72 -7.85 6.89
CA GLY A 234 16.97 -9.24 6.49
C GLY A 234 15.87 -9.78 5.57
N VAL A 235 14.60 -9.58 5.93
CA VAL A 235 13.44 -9.98 5.11
C VAL A 235 13.49 -9.34 3.73
N LEU A 236 13.79 -8.04 3.64
CA LEU A 236 13.89 -7.32 2.37
C LEU A 236 15.06 -7.83 1.52
N ARG A 237 16.23 -8.10 2.11
CA ARG A 237 17.39 -8.67 1.40
C ARG A 237 17.08 -10.05 0.83
N VAL A 238 16.41 -10.91 1.60
CA VAL A 238 15.97 -12.23 1.11
C VAL A 238 14.95 -12.06 -0.03
N PHE A 239 13.97 -11.18 0.12
CA PHE A 239 12.98 -10.93 -0.93
C PHE A 239 13.61 -10.34 -2.19
N ASP A 240 14.56 -9.41 -2.06
CA ASP A 240 15.27 -8.84 -3.19
C ASP A 240 16.09 -9.90 -3.95
N ARG A 241 16.80 -10.77 -3.22
CA ARG A 241 17.68 -11.77 -3.81
C ARG A 241 16.94 -12.94 -4.46
N HIS A 242 15.92 -13.45 -3.78
CA HIS A 242 15.23 -14.68 -4.16
C HIS A 242 13.86 -14.44 -4.82
N GLY A 243 13.33 -13.21 -4.75
CA GLY A 243 12.04 -12.86 -5.34
C GLY A 243 12.04 -12.96 -6.86
N GLU A 244 10.92 -13.43 -7.41
CA GLU A 244 10.68 -13.51 -8.86
C GLU A 244 10.53 -12.11 -9.49
N ARG A 245 11.25 -11.87 -10.58
CA ARG A 245 11.34 -10.57 -11.29
C ARG A 245 10.81 -10.62 -12.73
N LYS A 246 10.71 -11.82 -13.31
CA LYS A 246 10.18 -12.03 -14.67
C LYS A 246 8.66 -12.11 -14.64
N SER A 247 8.09 -12.98 -13.81
CA SER A 247 6.64 -13.17 -13.73
C SER A 247 6.00 -12.31 -12.64
N ARG A 248 5.40 -11.18 -13.03
CA ARG A 248 4.76 -10.26 -12.07
C ARG A 248 3.61 -10.87 -11.29
N ALA A 249 2.91 -11.83 -11.88
CA ALA A 249 1.83 -12.58 -11.22
C ALA A 249 2.36 -13.42 -10.04
N LYS A 250 3.66 -13.75 -10.04
CA LYS A 250 4.35 -14.56 -9.04
C LYS A 250 5.41 -13.77 -8.24
N ALA A 251 5.57 -12.47 -8.52
CA ALA A 251 6.65 -11.64 -7.96
C ALA A 251 6.44 -11.17 -6.51
N ARG A 252 5.25 -11.37 -5.91
CA ARG A 252 5.02 -10.99 -4.50
C ARG A 252 5.68 -12.00 -3.56
N MET A 253 6.18 -11.53 -2.41
CA MET A 253 6.87 -12.36 -1.41
C MET A 253 6.06 -13.59 -0.96
N LYS A 254 4.73 -13.46 -0.92
CA LYS A 254 3.82 -14.57 -0.64
C LYS A 254 4.02 -15.82 -1.51
N PHE A 255 4.49 -15.67 -2.75
CA PHE A 255 4.81 -16.79 -3.62
C PHE A 255 6.18 -17.37 -3.31
N LEU A 256 7.18 -16.51 -3.05
CA LEU A 256 8.50 -16.94 -2.60
C LEU A 256 8.39 -17.81 -1.34
N VAL A 257 7.71 -17.32 -0.29
CA VAL A 257 7.53 -18.08 0.96
C VAL A 257 6.69 -19.34 0.76
N LYS A 258 5.68 -19.31 -0.12
CA LYS A 258 4.92 -20.51 -0.50
C LYS A 258 5.82 -21.58 -1.13
N ASP A 259 6.77 -21.17 -1.96
CA ASP A 259 7.61 -22.09 -2.74
C ASP A 259 8.75 -22.67 -1.88
N ILE A 260 9.38 -21.88 -1.01
CA ILE A 260 10.51 -22.33 -0.18
C ILE A 260 10.13 -22.79 1.23
N GLY A 261 8.98 -22.35 1.73
CA GLY A 261 8.55 -22.58 3.12
C GLY A 261 9.08 -21.54 4.12
N VAL A 262 8.37 -21.39 5.23
CA VAL A 262 8.68 -20.39 6.28
C VAL A 262 10.02 -20.68 6.96
N GLU A 263 10.30 -21.95 7.26
CA GLU A 263 11.54 -22.34 7.95
C GLU A 263 12.79 -22.07 7.09
N ALA A 264 12.77 -22.47 5.80
CA ALA A 264 13.85 -22.13 4.89
C ALA A 264 14.00 -20.62 4.70
N PHE A 265 12.89 -19.87 4.71
CA PHE A 265 12.95 -18.41 4.67
C PHE A 265 13.62 -17.82 5.92
N LYS A 266 13.32 -18.34 7.12
CA LYS A 266 13.98 -17.94 8.38
C LYS A 266 15.49 -18.17 8.30
N GLU A 267 15.93 -19.34 7.83
CA GLU A 267 17.36 -19.65 7.66
C GLU A 267 18.06 -18.65 6.73
N LEU A 268 17.39 -18.24 5.64
CA LEU A 268 17.92 -17.21 4.74
C LEU A 268 18.00 -15.83 5.42
N VAL A 269 17.02 -15.46 6.24
CA VAL A 269 17.04 -14.21 7.01
C VAL A 269 18.17 -14.22 8.06
N GLU A 270 18.42 -15.35 8.69
CA GLU A 270 19.54 -15.55 9.62
C GLU A 270 20.88 -15.42 8.91
N ALA A 271 21.02 -15.98 7.71
CA ALA A 271 22.22 -15.85 6.88
C ALA A 271 22.51 -14.39 6.47
N GLU A 272 21.49 -13.54 6.34
CA GLU A 272 21.66 -12.10 6.08
C GLU A 272 22.17 -11.33 7.30
N GLN A 273 22.01 -11.85 8.52
CA GLN A 273 22.25 -11.06 9.72
C GLN A 273 23.66 -10.49 9.75
N LYS A 274 24.69 -11.18 9.26
CA LYS A 274 26.07 -10.67 9.25
C LYS A 274 26.23 -9.40 8.40
N ALA A 275 25.52 -9.32 7.27
CA ALA A 275 25.56 -8.20 6.32
C ALA A 275 24.89 -6.92 6.85
N ILE A 276 23.97 -7.07 7.80
CA ILE A 276 23.21 -5.96 8.40
C ILE A 276 24.12 -5.15 9.33
N ALA A 277 24.17 -3.83 9.20
CA ALA A 277 25.07 -3.01 10.02
C ALA A 277 24.68 -3.02 11.50
N GLN A 278 23.39 -2.78 11.78
CA GLN A 278 22.87 -2.63 13.13
C GLN A 278 22.13 -3.90 13.55
N LYS A 279 22.63 -4.65 14.54
CA LYS A 279 21.95 -5.88 15.02
C LYS A 279 20.80 -5.61 15.99
N THR A 280 20.78 -4.39 16.52
CA THR A 280 19.78 -3.84 17.44
C THR A 280 19.66 -2.37 17.08
N VAL A 281 18.44 -1.89 16.94
CA VAL A 281 18.13 -0.47 16.75
C VAL A 281 17.09 -0.11 17.80
N ALA A 282 17.53 0.52 18.89
CA ALA A 282 16.62 1.01 19.92
C ALA A 282 15.72 2.11 19.33
N ILE A 283 14.42 1.99 19.52
CA ILE A 283 13.44 2.99 19.14
C ILE A 283 12.99 3.67 20.44
N ASP A 284 13.31 4.95 20.56
CA ASP A 284 12.89 5.79 21.68
C ASP A 284 11.43 6.20 21.49
N ALA A 285 10.51 5.40 22.04
CA ALA A 285 9.08 5.66 21.93
C ALA A 285 8.67 6.90 22.75
N GLU A 286 9.44 7.24 23.77
CA GLU A 286 9.20 8.32 24.71
C GLU A 286 9.63 9.68 24.12
N ALA A 287 10.61 9.69 23.22
CA ALA A 287 10.97 10.86 22.41
C ALA A 287 10.02 11.12 21.24
N TYR A 288 9.09 10.21 20.93
CA TYR A 288 8.12 10.40 19.86
C TYR A 288 7.20 11.60 20.17
N LYS A 289 7.11 12.52 19.20
CA LYS A 289 6.31 13.74 19.35
C LYS A 289 4.82 13.43 19.17
N VAL A 290 4.16 13.10 20.27
CA VAL A 290 2.69 12.98 20.32
C VAL A 290 2.06 14.36 20.16
N SER A 291 0.95 14.41 19.42
CA SER A 291 0.18 15.64 19.25
C SER A 291 -0.50 16.01 20.57
N LYS A 292 -0.52 17.31 20.87
CA LYS A 292 -1.00 17.82 22.16
C LYS A 292 -2.38 18.45 21.99
N PRO A 293 -3.41 17.99 22.71
CA PRO A 293 -4.70 18.64 22.67
C PRO A 293 -4.61 20.08 23.18
N VAL A 294 -5.38 20.96 22.57
CA VAL A 294 -5.55 22.32 23.07
C VAL A 294 -6.30 22.32 24.41
N SER A 295 -6.03 23.34 25.23
CA SER A 295 -6.80 23.61 26.45
C SER A 295 -7.73 24.79 26.15
N ILE A 296 -9.01 24.50 25.96
CA ILE A 296 -10.04 25.50 25.67
C ILE A 296 -11.32 25.17 26.44
N GLU A 297 -12.05 26.20 26.85
CA GLU A 297 -13.39 26.05 27.42
C GLU A 297 -14.39 25.75 26.31
N ALA A 298 -15.23 24.74 26.52
CA ALA A 298 -16.23 24.34 25.54
C ALA A 298 -17.30 25.44 25.39
N PRO A 299 -17.48 26.00 24.17
CA PRO A 299 -18.61 26.87 23.89
C PRO A 299 -19.93 26.11 24.09
N VAL A 300 -20.92 26.77 24.69
CA VAL A 300 -22.27 26.21 24.78
C VAL A 300 -22.91 26.26 23.39
N VAL A 301 -23.28 25.11 22.86
CA VAL A 301 -23.97 24.99 21.57
C VAL A 301 -25.33 24.34 21.75
N GLN A 302 -26.30 24.75 20.94
CA GLN A 302 -27.63 24.16 20.90
C GLN A 302 -27.73 23.17 19.75
N ILE A 303 -27.97 21.89 20.07
CA ILE A 303 -28.22 20.84 19.08
C ILE A 303 -29.65 20.99 18.55
N LYS A 304 -29.80 21.14 17.23
CA LYS A 304 -31.11 21.32 16.58
C LYS A 304 -31.91 20.03 16.53
N ASN A 305 -31.24 18.91 16.24
CA ASN A 305 -31.86 17.58 16.15
C ASN A 305 -31.15 16.62 17.11
N GLN A 306 -31.73 16.46 18.30
CA GLN A 306 -31.17 15.62 19.35
C GLN A 306 -31.09 14.14 18.94
N GLN A 307 -32.10 13.63 18.23
CA GLN A 307 -32.14 12.23 17.81
C GLN A 307 -31.00 11.89 16.83
N SER A 308 -30.74 12.76 15.84
CA SER A 308 -29.63 12.56 14.90
C SER A 308 -28.28 12.69 15.58
N PHE A 309 -28.14 13.61 16.54
CA PHE A 309 -26.92 13.74 17.33
C PHE A 309 -26.65 12.50 18.19
N ASP A 310 -27.67 11.97 18.87
CA ASP A 310 -27.51 10.80 19.74
C ASP A 310 -27.10 9.57 18.92
N LEU A 311 -27.73 9.33 17.76
CA LEU A 311 -27.35 8.25 16.83
C LEU A 311 -25.93 8.43 16.26
N TRP A 312 -25.56 9.66 15.87
CA TRP A 312 -24.19 9.94 15.43
C TRP A 312 -23.21 9.70 16.58
N LYS A 313 -23.54 10.12 17.80
CA LYS A 313 -22.68 9.93 18.96
C LYS A 313 -22.42 8.44 19.25
N THR A 314 -23.43 7.58 19.17
CA THR A 314 -23.26 6.12 19.40
C THR A 314 -22.42 5.44 18.32
N THR A 315 -22.42 5.97 17.10
CA THR A 315 -21.78 5.33 15.95
C THR A 315 -20.42 5.93 15.55
N ASN A 316 -20.16 7.18 15.92
CA ASN A 316 -18.99 7.94 15.48
C ASN A 316 -18.09 8.43 16.62
N VAL A 317 -18.53 8.40 17.88
CA VAL A 317 -17.66 8.76 19.01
C VAL A 317 -17.06 7.49 19.61
N ILE A 318 -15.72 7.48 19.70
CA ILE A 318 -14.93 6.31 20.09
C ILE A 318 -14.24 6.63 21.42
N PRO A 319 -14.32 5.74 22.43
CA PRO A 319 -13.60 5.93 23.69
C PRO A 319 -12.09 5.90 23.45
N GLN A 320 -11.35 6.74 24.18
CA GLN A 320 -9.89 6.66 24.24
C GLN A 320 -9.37 6.52 25.67
N LYS A 321 -8.12 6.12 25.82
CA LYS A 321 -7.48 5.84 27.11
C LYS A 321 -7.11 7.09 27.92
N GLN A 322 -7.02 8.26 27.28
CA GLN A 322 -6.75 9.52 27.96
C GLN A 322 -8.05 10.05 28.58
N GLU A 323 -8.06 10.22 29.90
CA GLU A 323 -9.22 10.66 30.67
C GLU A 323 -9.77 12.01 30.18
N GLY A 324 -11.10 12.10 30.02
CA GLY A 324 -11.80 13.31 29.58
C GLY A 324 -11.72 13.60 28.08
N TYR A 325 -11.12 12.70 27.29
CA TYR A 325 -11.02 12.79 25.84
C TYR A 325 -11.72 11.60 25.17
N VAL A 326 -12.17 11.83 23.94
CA VAL A 326 -12.74 10.87 22.99
C VAL A 326 -12.16 11.11 21.60
N ALA A 327 -12.25 10.10 20.73
CA ALA A 327 -11.99 10.28 19.31
C ALA A 327 -13.30 10.36 18.52
N ILE A 328 -13.29 11.08 17.41
CA ILE A 328 -14.42 11.23 16.50
C ILE A 328 -14.07 10.60 15.16
N GLY A 329 -14.80 9.56 14.77
CA GLY A 329 -14.76 8.97 13.45
C GLY A 329 -15.67 9.73 12.47
N ILE A 330 -15.12 10.14 11.33
CA ILE A 330 -15.87 10.72 10.22
C ILE A 330 -15.95 9.68 9.12
N LYS A 331 -17.18 9.21 8.85
CA LYS A 331 -17.48 8.40 7.67
C LYS A 331 -17.34 9.25 6.42
N VAL A 332 -16.51 8.83 5.48
CA VAL A 332 -16.26 9.51 4.21
C VAL A 332 -16.71 8.58 3.09
N LEU A 333 -17.83 8.92 2.46
CA LEU A 333 -18.38 8.15 1.33
C LEU A 333 -17.30 7.96 0.25
N LEU A 334 -17.02 6.70 -0.10
CA LEU A 334 -15.99 6.29 -1.07
C LEU A 334 -14.54 6.73 -0.73
N GLY A 335 -14.32 7.30 0.45
CA GLY A 335 -13.07 7.97 0.82
C GLY A 335 -12.82 9.31 0.12
N ASP A 336 -13.82 9.88 -0.54
CA ASP A 336 -13.67 11.15 -1.29
C ASP A 336 -14.14 12.36 -0.46
N PHE A 337 -13.26 13.35 -0.32
CA PHE A 337 -13.57 14.65 0.25
C PHE A 337 -12.85 15.77 -0.50
N TYR A 338 -13.26 17.02 -0.30
CA TYR A 338 -12.85 18.15 -1.13
C TYR A 338 -12.10 19.22 -0.33
N THR A 339 -11.24 19.98 -1.01
CA THR A 339 -10.28 20.92 -0.43
C THR A 339 -10.93 22.08 0.32
N ASP A 340 -12.11 22.51 -0.09
CA ASP A 340 -12.92 23.52 0.61
C ASP A 340 -13.27 23.07 2.03
N LYS A 341 -13.72 21.81 2.18
CA LYS A 341 -14.06 21.20 3.47
C LYS A 341 -12.83 20.75 4.25
N ALA A 342 -11.79 20.27 3.55
CA ALA A 342 -10.56 19.79 4.17
C ALA A 342 -9.84 20.88 4.97
N ARG A 343 -9.80 22.12 4.44
CA ARG A 343 -9.20 23.26 5.16
C ARG A 343 -10.00 23.63 6.40
N LEU A 344 -11.33 23.68 6.29
CA LEU A 344 -12.20 23.96 7.43
C LEU A 344 -12.09 22.87 8.52
N LEU A 345 -11.93 21.62 8.11
CA LEU A 345 -11.63 20.52 9.02
C LEU A 345 -10.27 20.71 9.72
N ALA A 346 -9.23 21.08 8.97
CA ALA A 346 -7.90 21.38 9.54
C ALA A 346 -7.98 22.51 10.59
N ASP A 347 -8.72 23.58 10.30
CA ASP A 347 -8.90 24.71 11.21
C ASP A 347 -9.69 24.32 12.47
N LEU A 348 -10.72 23.47 12.32
CA LEU A 348 -11.51 22.94 13.43
C LEU A 348 -10.64 22.10 14.38
N VAL A 349 -9.86 21.18 13.81
CA VAL A 349 -9.01 20.25 14.55
C VAL A 349 -7.85 20.95 15.24
N ASP A 350 -7.25 21.97 14.61
CA ASP A 350 -6.24 22.81 15.26
C ASP A 350 -6.78 23.61 16.43
N LYS A 351 -7.99 24.14 16.28
CA LYS A 351 -8.55 25.05 17.29
C LYS A 351 -9.12 24.32 18.50
N TYR A 352 -9.65 23.11 18.33
CA TYR A 352 -10.42 22.41 19.36
C TYR A 352 -9.98 20.97 19.68
N ALA A 353 -8.98 20.41 18.98
CA ALA A 353 -8.42 19.09 19.26
C ALA A 353 -6.88 19.16 19.36
N ALA A 354 -6.16 18.18 18.81
CA ALA A 354 -4.70 18.11 18.87
C ALA A 354 -3.98 18.50 17.57
N GLY A 355 -4.67 19.13 16.61
CA GLY A 355 -4.06 19.51 15.32
C GLY A 355 -3.64 18.31 14.44
N GLU A 356 -4.24 17.14 14.67
CA GLU A 356 -4.00 15.94 13.87
C GLU A 356 -5.31 15.24 13.48
N ILE A 357 -5.32 14.65 12.30
CA ILE A 357 -6.29 13.63 11.89
C ILE A 357 -5.56 12.33 11.54
N ARG A 358 -6.29 11.22 11.50
CA ARG A 358 -5.78 9.92 11.08
C ARG A 358 -6.66 9.30 10.02
N LEU A 359 -6.05 8.83 8.95
CA LEU A 359 -6.71 8.13 7.86
C LEU A 359 -6.78 6.63 8.19
N SER A 360 -7.92 5.99 7.95
CA SER A 360 -8.14 4.57 8.27
C SER A 360 -8.02 3.66 7.05
N LEU A 361 -7.89 2.34 7.31
CA LEU A 361 -7.89 1.32 6.26
C LEU A 361 -9.26 1.16 5.57
N ARG A 362 -10.33 1.71 6.17
CA ARG A 362 -11.69 1.78 5.61
C ARG A 362 -11.97 3.07 4.84
N GLN A 363 -10.94 3.89 4.58
CA GLN A 363 -11.02 5.13 3.83
C GLN A 363 -11.74 6.29 4.56
N ASN A 364 -11.78 6.23 5.89
CA ASN A 364 -12.38 7.24 6.75
C ASN A 364 -11.34 8.10 7.48
N ILE A 365 -11.80 9.16 8.14
CA ILE A 365 -10.99 10.07 8.96
C ILE A 365 -11.31 9.83 10.45
N LEU A 366 -10.30 9.90 11.30
CA LEU A 366 -10.43 9.88 12.76
C LEU A 366 -9.79 11.16 13.32
N ILE A 367 -10.50 11.86 14.21
CA ILE A 367 -9.99 13.00 14.98
C ILE A 367 -9.76 12.52 16.42
N PRO A 368 -8.50 12.30 16.84
CA PRO A 368 -8.19 11.91 18.21
C PRO A 368 -8.14 13.14 19.13
N PHE A 369 -8.16 12.88 20.45
CA PHE A 369 -7.96 13.89 21.49
C PHE A 369 -8.99 15.04 21.46
N VAL A 370 -10.25 14.72 21.21
CA VAL A 370 -11.37 15.65 21.36
C VAL A 370 -11.86 15.60 22.80
N LYS A 371 -11.91 16.74 23.49
CA LYS A 371 -12.46 16.78 24.86
C LYS A 371 -13.95 16.44 24.84
N GLU A 372 -14.44 15.67 25.81
CA GLU A 372 -15.83 15.17 25.81
C GLU A 372 -16.88 16.29 25.74
N ASP A 373 -16.64 17.41 26.43
CA ASP A 373 -17.52 18.58 26.44
C ASP A 373 -17.54 19.35 25.11
N LEU A 374 -16.57 19.13 24.23
CA LEU A 374 -16.52 19.70 22.88
C LEU A 374 -17.27 18.85 21.84
N VAL A 375 -17.70 17.63 22.15
CA VAL A 375 -18.40 16.75 21.19
C VAL A 375 -19.63 17.42 20.55
N PRO A 376 -20.50 18.14 21.30
CA PRO A 376 -21.61 18.88 20.69
C PRO A 376 -21.16 19.96 19.71
N LEU A 377 -20.07 20.68 20.01
CA LEU A 377 -19.50 21.69 19.11
C LEU A 377 -18.97 21.02 17.85
N PHE A 378 -18.21 19.94 17.98
CA PHE A 378 -17.69 19.20 16.83
C PHE A 378 -18.82 18.72 15.94
N TYR A 379 -19.90 18.17 16.50
CA TYR A 379 -21.07 17.80 15.71
C TYR A 379 -21.64 18.99 14.93
N GLN A 380 -21.85 20.14 15.58
CA GLN A 380 -22.38 21.32 14.91
C GLN A 380 -21.48 21.83 13.78
N GLU A 381 -20.16 21.86 13.99
CA GLU A 381 -19.22 22.32 12.96
C GLU A 381 -19.06 21.31 11.82
N LEU A 382 -18.99 20.00 12.14
CA LEU A 382 -18.96 18.93 11.15
C LEU A 382 -20.27 18.86 10.35
N GLU A 383 -21.42 19.20 10.94
CA GLU A 383 -22.71 19.27 10.25
C GLU A 383 -22.65 20.27 9.11
N LYS A 384 -22.02 21.43 9.32
CA LYS A 384 -21.81 22.45 8.27
C LYS A 384 -20.94 21.95 7.12
N LEU A 385 -20.06 20.99 7.39
CA LEU A 385 -19.20 20.36 6.38
C LEU A 385 -19.86 19.14 5.71
N GLY A 386 -20.97 18.64 6.27
CA GLY A 386 -21.58 17.37 5.85
C GLY A 386 -20.82 16.13 6.32
N PHE A 387 -20.15 16.20 7.46
CA PHE A 387 -19.31 15.14 8.04
C PHE A 387 -19.93 14.47 9.28
N VAL A 388 -21.25 14.56 9.43
CA VAL A 388 -22.02 13.96 10.54
C VAL A 388 -22.84 12.74 10.13
N GLU A 389 -22.47 12.10 9.02
CA GLU A 389 -23.11 10.84 8.63
C GLU A 389 -22.80 9.75 9.66
N ALA A 390 -23.85 9.13 10.19
CA ALA A 390 -23.76 8.04 11.15
C ALA A 390 -23.23 6.76 10.50
N GLY A 391 -22.56 5.93 11.30
CA GLY A 391 -22.12 4.59 10.89
C GLY A 391 -20.64 4.47 10.55
N TYR A 392 -19.77 5.25 11.19
CA TYR A 392 -18.31 5.07 11.08
C TYR A 392 -17.91 3.62 11.40
N ASN A 393 -17.22 2.96 10.47
CA ASN A 393 -16.82 1.56 10.59
C ASN A 393 -17.98 0.56 10.80
N LYS A 394 -19.23 0.90 10.45
CA LYS A 394 -20.41 0.00 10.53
C LYS A 394 -20.70 -0.63 9.16
N ALA A 395 -21.77 -1.43 9.04
CA ALA A 395 -22.08 -2.13 7.79
C ALA A 395 -22.41 -1.20 6.61
N VAL A 396 -22.99 -0.04 6.89
CA VAL A 396 -23.27 1.02 5.91
C VAL A 396 -22.00 1.67 5.35
N ASP A 397 -20.85 1.48 6.00
CA ASP A 397 -19.58 2.11 5.61
C ASP A 397 -18.81 1.23 4.62
N ILE A 398 -19.20 1.31 3.35
CA ILE A 398 -18.71 0.43 2.30
C ILE A 398 -17.37 0.93 1.76
N THR A 399 -16.32 0.13 1.90
CA THR A 399 -15.02 0.43 1.30
C THR A 399 -15.01 0.08 -0.20
N ALA A 400 -14.60 1.02 -1.05
CA ALA A 400 -14.53 0.80 -2.50
C ALA A 400 -13.21 1.29 -3.09
N CYS A 401 -12.68 0.57 -4.09
CA CYS A 401 -11.57 1.10 -4.88
C CYS A 401 -12.06 2.08 -5.96
N PRO A 402 -11.18 2.88 -6.57
CA PRO A 402 -11.58 3.82 -7.63
C PRO A 402 -12.18 3.20 -8.90
N GLY A 403 -12.13 1.88 -9.08
CA GLY A 403 -12.84 1.19 -10.16
C GLY A 403 -12.54 1.74 -11.56
N THR A 404 -13.54 1.73 -12.42
CA THR A 404 -13.47 2.24 -13.80
C THR A 404 -13.35 3.77 -13.89
N ASP A 405 -13.63 4.52 -12.81
CA ASP A 405 -13.58 5.98 -12.78
C ASP A 405 -12.20 6.52 -13.18
N THR A 406 -11.14 5.90 -12.64
CA THR A 406 -9.76 6.35 -12.88
C THR A 406 -8.75 5.21 -13.06
N CYS A 407 -9.09 3.96 -12.72
CA CYS A 407 -8.12 2.87 -12.78
C CYS A 407 -8.06 2.22 -14.17
N ASN A 408 -6.84 2.10 -14.71
CA ASN A 408 -6.57 1.34 -15.94
C ASN A 408 -6.97 -0.14 -15.85
N LEU A 409 -6.98 -0.72 -14.64
CA LEU A 409 -7.33 -2.13 -14.42
C LEU A 409 -8.80 -2.34 -14.04
N GLY A 410 -9.60 -1.28 -13.91
CA GLY A 410 -11.01 -1.36 -13.58
C GLY A 410 -11.78 -2.16 -14.64
N ILE A 411 -12.55 -3.16 -14.20
CA ILE A 411 -13.43 -3.95 -15.07
C ILE A 411 -14.85 -3.43 -14.98
N ALA A 412 -15.35 -3.17 -13.77
CA ALA A 412 -16.66 -2.57 -13.53
C ALA A 412 -16.54 -1.45 -12.47
N SER A 413 -17.54 -0.57 -12.43
CA SER A 413 -17.66 0.52 -11.47
C SER A 413 -17.82 -0.06 -10.07
N SER A 414 -16.84 0.21 -9.20
CA SER A 414 -16.92 -0.16 -7.78
C SER A 414 -17.46 0.95 -6.90
N THR A 415 -17.26 2.20 -7.30
CA THR A 415 -17.76 3.40 -6.62
C THR A 415 -19.26 3.53 -6.81
N GLY A 416 -19.74 3.45 -8.05
CA GLY A 416 -21.17 3.59 -8.35
C GLY A 416 -22.04 2.49 -7.71
N ILE A 417 -21.59 1.23 -7.71
CA ILE A 417 -22.31 0.16 -6.98
C ILE A 417 -22.22 0.35 -5.46
N ALA A 418 -21.10 0.84 -4.91
CA ALA A 418 -20.98 1.05 -3.48
C ALA A 418 -21.97 2.11 -2.99
N GLU A 419 -22.12 3.22 -3.70
CA GLU A 419 -23.12 4.25 -3.39
C GLU A 419 -24.55 3.69 -3.37
N GLU A 420 -24.89 2.86 -4.38
CA GLU A 420 -26.22 2.24 -4.44
C GLU A 420 -26.44 1.24 -3.30
N LEU A 421 -25.44 0.41 -2.96
CA LEU A 421 -25.56 -0.53 -1.84
C LEU A 421 -25.66 0.19 -0.49
N GLU A 422 -24.94 1.29 -0.30
CA GLU A 422 -25.12 2.14 0.88
C GLU A 422 -26.52 2.74 0.93
N ARG A 423 -27.05 3.21 -0.21
CA ARG A 423 -28.43 3.71 -0.30
C ARG A 423 -29.42 2.63 0.14
N VAL A 424 -29.28 1.40 -0.36
CA VAL A 424 -30.12 0.26 0.04
C VAL A 424 -30.07 0.02 1.54
N ILE A 425 -28.87 -0.03 2.14
CA ILE A 425 -28.72 -0.25 3.59
C ILE A 425 -29.41 0.88 4.38
N LYS A 426 -29.16 2.14 4.00
CA LYS A 426 -29.77 3.30 4.68
C LYS A 426 -31.29 3.32 4.60
N THR A 427 -31.85 2.97 3.44
CA THR A 427 -33.31 3.09 3.22
C THR A 427 -34.10 1.87 3.67
N GLU A 428 -33.52 0.67 3.56
CA GLU A 428 -34.24 -0.58 3.75
C GLU A 428 -33.79 -1.35 5.00
N TYR A 429 -32.58 -1.09 5.50
CA TYR A 429 -31.95 -1.82 6.60
C TYR A 429 -31.31 -0.90 7.67
N PRO A 430 -32.04 0.10 8.21
CA PRO A 430 -31.48 1.10 9.12
C PRO A 430 -30.87 0.53 10.41
N GLN A 431 -31.26 -0.68 10.83
CA GLN A 431 -30.66 -1.41 11.95
C GLN A 431 -29.15 -1.72 11.76
N TYR A 432 -28.67 -1.74 10.51
CA TYR A 432 -27.25 -1.94 10.20
C TYR A 432 -26.41 -0.66 10.31
N LEU A 433 -27.02 0.47 10.65
CA LEU A 433 -26.30 1.71 10.97
C LEU A 433 -25.52 1.60 12.28
N GLU A 434 -25.94 0.77 13.22
CA GLU A 434 -25.28 0.62 14.52
C GLU A 434 -24.48 -0.69 14.65
N LYS A 435 -24.73 -1.65 13.75
CA LYS A 435 -24.16 -3.01 13.79
C LYS A 435 -22.68 -3.04 13.36
N GLU A 436 -21.83 -3.60 14.21
CA GLU A 436 -20.37 -3.64 14.04
C GLU A 436 -19.84 -4.89 13.32
N ASP A 437 -20.62 -5.97 13.31
CA ASP A 437 -20.16 -7.31 12.94
C ASP A 437 -20.17 -7.61 11.42
N LEU A 438 -20.63 -6.65 10.60
CA LEU A 438 -20.79 -6.84 9.17
C LEU A 438 -20.00 -5.79 8.38
N VAL A 439 -19.04 -6.27 7.60
CA VAL A 439 -18.13 -5.50 6.76
C VAL A 439 -18.40 -5.82 5.31
N ILE A 440 -18.68 -4.78 4.53
CA ILE A 440 -18.93 -4.88 3.08
C ILE A 440 -17.82 -4.14 2.34
N LYS A 441 -17.22 -4.79 1.34
CA LYS A 441 -16.13 -4.19 0.57
C LYS A 441 -16.18 -4.55 -0.91
N ILE A 442 -15.81 -3.58 -1.75
CA ILE A 442 -15.96 -3.67 -3.20
C ILE A 442 -14.66 -3.36 -3.91
N SER A 443 -14.37 -4.07 -5.00
CA SER A 443 -13.29 -3.69 -5.91
C SER A 443 -13.70 -3.89 -7.36
N GLY A 444 -13.38 -2.94 -8.24
CA GLY A 444 -13.72 -3.03 -9.66
C GLY A 444 -12.99 -4.11 -10.45
N CYS A 445 -12.06 -4.86 -9.83
CA CYS A 445 -11.35 -5.99 -10.44
C CYS A 445 -10.80 -6.97 -9.38
N MET A 446 -10.20 -8.07 -9.83
CA MET A 446 -9.62 -9.13 -8.99
C MET A 446 -8.39 -8.72 -8.16
N ASN A 447 -7.85 -7.51 -8.32
CA ASN A 447 -6.66 -7.08 -7.58
C ASN A 447 -6.94 -6.72 -6.12
N ALA A 448 -8.22 -6.64 -5.73
CA ALA A 448 -8.67 -6.45 -4.35
C ALA A 448 -8.12 -5.19 -3.66
N CYS A 449 -8.02 -4.07 -4.40
CA CYS A 449 -7.59 -2.79 -3.82
C CYS A 449 -8.54 -2.28 -2.73
N GLY A 450 -9.85 -2.56 -2.85
CA GLY A 450 -10.85 -2.31 -1.82
C GLY A 450 -10.97 -3.44 -0.79
N GLN A 451 -10.11 -4.46 -0.86
CA GLN A 451 -10.04 -5.58 0.11
C GLN A 451 -11.28 -6.49 0.18
N HIS A 452 -12.04 -6.64 -0.92
CA HIS A 452 -13.26 -7.47 -0.98
C HIS A 452 -13.07 -8.94 -0.56
N ASN A 453 -11.86 -9.52 -0.66
CA ASN A 453 -11.62 -10.91 -0.26
C ASN A 453 -11.66 -11.14 1.26
N MET A 454 -11.55 -10.10 2.10
CA MET A 454 -11.57 -10.26 3.57
C MET A 454 -12.83 -9.70 4.22
N ALA A 455 -13.81 -9.29 3.40
CA ALA A 455 -15.09 -8.78 3.86
C ALA A 455 -16.06 -9.93 4.12
N ASN A 456 -17.03 -9.70 5.02
CA ASN A 456 -18.15 -10.61 5.21
C ASN A 456 -18.95 -10.74 3.93
N ILE A 457 -19.21 -9.60 3.27
CA ILE A 457 -19.82 -9.52 1.94
C ILE A 457 -18.87 -8.74 1.02
N GLY A 458 -18.31 -9.44 0.04
CA GLY A 458 -17.38 -8.88 -0.94
C GLY A 458 -18.01 -8.80 -2.33
N PHE A 459 -17.76 -7.71 -3.05
CA PHE A 459 -18.08 -7.60 -4.47
C PHE A 459 -16.83 -7.34 -5.30
N GLN A 460 -16.66 -8.14 -6.37
CA GLN A 460 -15.54 -8.00 -7.30
C GLN A 460 -16.06 -7.74 -8.72
N GLY A 461 -15.69 -6.61 -9.30
CA GLY A 461 -16.01 -6.24 -10.68
C GLY A 461 -15.50 -7.28 -11.68
N MET A 462 -16.40 -7.65 -12.59
CA MET A 462 -16.22 -8.63 -13.66
C MET A 462 -17.05 -8.21 -14.89
N SER A 463 -17.06 -9.06 -15.91
CA SER A 463 -17.95 -8.92 -17.07
C SER A 463 -18.66 -10.25 -17.34
N VAL A 464 -19.89 -10.20 -17.80
CA VAL A 464 -20.61 -11.35 -18.39
C VAL A 464 -20.78 -11.16 -19.89
N ARG A 465 -21.02 -12.26 -20.60
CA ARG A 465 -21.26 -12.25 -22.05
C ARG A 465 -22.54 -13.02 -22.35
N THR A 466 -23.43 -12.43 -23.15
CA THR A 466 -24.68 -13.07 -23.60
C THR A 466 -24.42 -14.06 -24.74
N LYS A 467 -25.43 -14.85 -25.11
CA LYS A 467 -25.38 -15.74 -26.29
C LYS A 467 -25.11 -14.95 -27.59
N ASP A 468 -25.65 -13.74 -27.68
CA ASP A 468 -25.46 -12.81 -28.80
C ASP A 468 -24.11 -12.06 -28.73
N LYS A 469 -23.20 -12.50 -27.86
CA LYS A 469 -21.84 -11.96 -27.67
C LYS A 469 -21.77 -10.51 -27.16
N LEU A 470 -22.89 -9.93 -26.72
CA LEU A 470 -22.90 -8.66 -26.00
C LEU A 470 -22.22 -8.82 -24.64
N VAL A 471 -21.54 -7.77 -24.17
CA VAL A 471 -20.79 -7.79 -22.91
C VAL A 471 -21.44 -6.82 -21.94
N ALA A 472 -21.76 -7.29 -20.73
CA ALA A 472 -22.33 -6.47 -19.66
C ALA A 472 -21.40 -6.45 -18.43
N PRO A 473 -21.41 -5.35 -17.64
CA PRO A 473 -20.73 -5.29 -16.36
C PRO A 473 -21.34 -6.30 -15.39
N ALA A 474 -20.50 -6.92 -14.57
CA ALA A 474 -20.90 -7.97 -13.65
C ALA A 474 -20.17 -7.83 -12.30
N LEU A 475 -20.72 -8.49 -11.29
CA LEU A 475 -20.13 -8.63 -9.98
C LEU A 475 -19.96 -10.11 -9.67
N GLN A 476 -18.77 -10.51 -9.25
CA GLN A 476 -18.61 -11.73 -8.47
C GLN A 476 -18.94 -11.38 -7.02
N VAL A 477 -19.93 -12.07 -6.46
CA VAL A 477 -20.26 -12.06 -5.04
C VAL A 477 -19.31 -12.99 -4.31
N LEU A 478 -18.73 -12.52 -3.21
CA LEU A 478 -17.89 -13.29 -2.30
C LEU A 478 -18.46 -13.19 -0.89
N LEU A 479 -18.46 -14.30 -0.14
CA LEU A 479 -19.04 -14.34 1.21
C LEU A 479 -18.15 -15.06 2.21
N GLY A 480 -18.26 -14.68 3.48
CA GLY A 480 -17.67 -15.39 4.61
C GLY A 480 -16.26 -14.95 4.99
N GLY A 481 -15.73 -13.87 4.43
CA GLY A 481 -14.45 -13.30 4.86
C GLY A 481 -14.58 -12.57 6.20
N GLY A 482 -13.46 -12.37 6.89
CA GLY A 482 -13.44 -11.62 8.14
C GLY A 482 -12.05 -11.47 8.74
N ASN A 483 -11.92 -10.53 9.68
CA ASN A 483 -10.76 -10.43 10.57
C ASN A 483 -11.08 -11.21 11.85
N LEU A 484 -10.20 -12.13 12.26
CA LEU A 484 -10.38 -12.97 13.44
C LEU A 484 -9.42 -12.59 14.58
N GLY A 485 -8.65 -11.52 14.40
CA GLY A 485 -7.67 -11.05 15.38
C GLY A 485 -6.38 -11.88 15.42
N ASP A 486 -5.37 -11.33 16.08
CA ASP A 486 -4.08 -11.95 16.38
C ASP A 486 -3.39 -12.60 15.16
N GLY A 487 -3.45 -11.93 14.00
CA GLY A 487 -2.83 -12.42 12.76
C GLY A 487 -3.64 -13.51 12.07
N LYS A 488 -4.90 -13.74 12.48
CA LYS A 488 -5.83 -14.66 11.86
C LYS A 488 -6.92 -13.89 11.12
N GLY A 489 -7.29 -14.42 9.97
CA GLY A 489 -8.44 -13.92 9.21
C GLY A 489 -9.04 -15.05 8.39
N ARG A 490 -10.18 -14.78 7.77
CA ARG A 490 -10.81 -15.66 6.79
C ARG A 490 -10.95 -14.92 5.46
N PHE A 491 -10.59 -15.58 4.37
CA PHE A 491 -10.92 -15.06 3.04
C PHE A 491 -12.26 -15.60 2.57
N ALA A 492 -13.03 -14.72 1.95
CA ALA A 492 -14.35 -14.99 1.41
C ALA A 492 -14.29 -15.93 0.20
N ASP A 493 -15.25 -16.85 0.12
CA ASP A 493 -15.41 -17.78 -0.99
C ASP A 493 -16.13 -17.11 -2.16
N LYS A 494 -15.79 -17.49 -3.39
CA LYS A 494 -16.39 -16.93 -4.61
C LYS A 494 -17.70 -17.64 -4.95
N VAL A 495 -18.80 -17.10 -4.45
CA VAL A 495 -20.13 -17.74 -4.54
C VAL A 495 -20.70 -17.71 -5.95
N VAL A 496 -21.09 -16.54 -6.46
CA VAL A 496 -21.81 -16.44 -7.74
C VAL A 496 -21.41 -15.17 -8.52
N LYS A 497 -21.44 -15.25 -9.85
CA LYS A 497 -21.25 -14.10 -10.73
C LYS A 497 -22.60 -13.65 -11.30
N ILE A 498 -22.94 -12.38 -11.10
CA ILE A 498 -24.23 -11.79 -11.47
C ILE A 498 -24.03 -10.51 -12.30
N PRO A 499 -24.96 -10.13 -13.19
CA PRO A 499 -25.01 -8.80 -13.78
C PRO A 499 -24.97 -7.70 -12.71
N SER A 500 -24.25 -6.60 -12.98
CA SER A 500 -23.97 -5.58 -11.96
C SER A 500 -25.23 -4.93 -11.38
N ARG A 501 -26.27 -4.74 -12.19
CA ARG A 501 -27.57 -4.19 -11.76
C ARG A 501 -28.32 -5.07 -10.76
N ARG A 502 -27.93 -6.34 -10.60
CA ARG A 502 -28.51 -7.27 -9.62
C ARG A 502 -27.79 -7.27 -8.28
N GLY A 503 -26.72 -6.49 -8.13
CA GLY A 503 -26.00 -6.31 -6.86
C GLY A 503 -26.91 -5.94 -5.68
N PRO A 504 -27.80 -4.94 -5.82
CA PRO A 504 -28.76 -4.57 -4.77
C PRO A 504 -29.67 -5.72 -4.34
N GLU A 505 -30.19 -6.48 -5.30
CA GLU A 505 -31.04 -7.64 -5.01
C GLU A 505 -30.26 -8.77 -4.32
N ALA A 506 -29.02 -9.03 -4.75
CA ALA A 506 -28.17 -10.00 -4.06
C ALA A 506 -27.92 -9.58 -2.60
N LEU A 507 -27.65 -8.29 -2.34
CA LEU A 507 -27.47 -7.78 -0.99
C LEU A 507 -28.74 -7.98 -0.14
N ARG A 508 -29.92 -7.60 -0.66
CA ARG A 508 -31.20 -7.80 0.04
C ARG A 508 -31.42 -9.26 0.44
N ARG A 509 -31.22 -10.18 -0.51
CA ARG A 509 -31.38 -11.61 -0.27
C ARG A 509 -30.44 -12.12 0.82
N ILE A 510 -29.16 -11.71 0.78
CA ILE A 510 -28.16 -12.11 1.77
C ILE A 510 -28.52 -11.56 3.16
N LEU A 511 -28.88 -10.28 3.27
CA LEU A 511 -29.24 -9.67 4.55
C LEU A 511 -30.52 -10.27 5.13
N ASN A 512 -31.57 -10.45 4.32
CA ASN A 512 -32.82 -11.07 4.76
C ASN A 512 -32.61 -12.51 5.24
N ASP A 513 -31.79 -13.28 4.51
CA ASP A 513 -31.46 -14.65 4.89
C ASP A 513 -30.65 -14.71 6.20
N PHE A 514 -29.69 -13.80 6.38
CA PHE A 514 -28.94 -13.67 7.62
C PHE A 514 -29.85 -13.30 8.80
N GLU A 515 -30.70 -12.28 8.66
CA GLU A 515 -31.62 -11.87 9.74
C GLU A 515 -32.60 -12.97 10.14
N ALA A 516 -33.11 -13.73 9.17
CA ALA A 516 -34.07 -14.78 9.43
C ALA A 516 -33.44 -16.04 10.08
N ASN A 517 -32.14 -16.29 9.87
CA ASN A 517 -31.54 -17.59 10.17
C ASN A 517 -30.28 -17.57 11.05
N ALA A 518 -29.70 -16.40 11.36
CA ALA A 518 -28.43 -16.31 12.08
C ALA A 518 -28.50 -16.80 13.53
N ASN A 519 -29.64 -16.62 14.20
CA ASN A 519 -29.82 -16.93 15.62
C ASN A 519 -28.67 -16.37 16.49
N ASP A 520 -28.49 -15.04 16.45
CA ASP A 520 -27.46 -14.26 17.16
C ASP A 520 -25.99 -14.50 16.77
N LYS A 521 -25.73 -15.34 15.77
CA LYS A 521 -24.37 -15.55 15.22
C LYS A 521 -23.89 -14.33 14.44
N THR A 522 -22.57 -14.09 14.47
CA THR A 522 -21.93 -13.18 13.53
C THR A 522 -22.09 -13.68 12.10
N PHE A 523 -21.91 -12.80 11.11
CA PHE A 523 -22.03 -13.22 9.70
C PHE A 523 -21.03 -14.31 9.32
N VAL A 524 -19.81 -14.28 9.88
CA VAL A 524 -18.78 -15.29 9.60
C VAL A 524 -19.21 -16.66 10.10
N GLU A 525 -19.66 -16.75 11.35
CA GLU A 525 -20.14 -18.00 11.95
C GLU A 525 -21.38 -18.53 11.22
N TYR A 526 -22.33 -17.64 10.89
CA TYR A 526 -23.50 -18.01 10.09
C TYR A 526 -23.12 -18.58 8.73
N TYR A 527 -22.17 -17.95 8.05
CA TYR A 527 -21.68 -18.42 6.76
C TYR A 527 -20.97 -19.78 6.88
N GLU A 528 -20.18 -19.98 7.94
CA GLU A 528 -19.48 -21.24 8.19
C GLU A 528 -20.46 -22.41 8.38
N ASP A 529 -21.60 -22.20 9.03
CA ASP A 529 -22.63 -23.24 9.17
C ASP A 529 -23.29 -23.62 7.83
N LYS A 530 -23.60 -22.62 7.01
CA LYS A 530 -24.36 -22.79 5.76
C LYS A 530 -23.48 -23.26 4.60
N GLY A 531 -22.27 -22.70 4.50
CA GLY A 531 -21.28 -22.97 3.47
C GLY A 531 -21.59 -22.34 2.11
N GLU A 532 -20.58 -22.36 1.22
CA GLU A 532 -20.62 -21.76 -0.12
C GLU A 532 -21.78 -22.27 -0.98
N LYS A 533 -22.02 -23.59 -0.96
CA LYS A 533 -23.02 -24.24 -1.82
C LYS A 533 -24.44 -23.75 -1.52
N TYR A 534 -24.77 -23.52 -0.25
CA TYR A 534 -26.08 -22.98 0.14
C TYR A 534 -26.34 -21.63 -0.54
N PHE A 535 -25.38 -20.70 -0.43
CA PHE A 535 -25.51 -19.38 -1.04
C PHE A 535 -25.41 -19.40 -2.57
N TYR A 536 -24.67 -20.34 -3.14
CA TYR A 536 -24.66 -20.54 -4.59
C TYR A 536 -26.06 -20.93 -5.08
N ASP A 537 -26.66 -21.97 -4.52
CA ASP A 537 -27.99 -22.43 -4.89
C ASP A 537 -29.05 -21.34 -4.65
N PHE A 538 -28.87 -20.52 -3.61
CA PHE A 538 -29.76 -19.41 -3.24
C PHE A 538 -29.69 -18.18 -4.17
N LEU A 539 -28.52 -17.91 -4.77
CA LEU A 539 -28.29 -16.71 -5.58
C LEU A 539 -28.11 -17.02 -7.08
N THR A 540 -28.03 -18.29 -7.48
CA THR A 540 -27.70 -18.67 -8.86
C THR A 540 -28.72 -18.20 -9.90
N ASP A 541 -29.98 -18.00 -9.53
CA ASP A 541 -31.00 -17.44 -10.42
C ASP A 541 -30.66 -16.02 -10.89
N LEU A 542 -29.99 -15.23 -10.03
CA LEU A 542 -29.50 -13.89 -10.37
C LEU A 542 -28.37 -13.91 -11.41
N SER A 543 -27.76 -15.06 -11.72
CA SER A 543 -26.71 -15.16 -12.74
C SER A 543 -27.22 -15.25 -14.18
N ASN A 544 -28.54 -15.37 -14.38
CA ASN A 544 -29.14 -15.55 -15.71
C ASN A 544 -28.84 -14.37 -16.65
N VAL A 545 -28.31 -14.63 -17.84
CA VAL A 545 -27.96 -13.62 -18.86
C VAL A 545 -28.92 -13.60 -20.06
N GLU A 546 -29.99 -14.39 -20.03
CA GLU A 546 -30.96 -14.48 -21.13
C GLU A 546 -32.04 -13.40 -21.07
N ASN A 547 -32.21 -12.74 -19.92
CA ASN A 547 -33.23 -11.73 -19.66
C ASN A 547 -32.64 -10.35 -19.31
N LEU A 548 -31.48 -10.01 -19.89
CA LEU A 548 -30.87 -8.70 -19.68
C LEU A 548 -31.65 -7.61 -20.43
N THR A 549 -31.81 -6.45 -19.79
CA THR A 549 -32.40 -5.25 -20.39
C THR A 549 -31.30 -4.30 -20.86
N GLN A 550 -31.66 -3.18 -21.52
CA GLN A 550 -30.68 -2.17 -21.94
C GLN A 550 -29.88 -1.59 -20.75
N GLU A 551 -30.50 -1.44 -19.58
CA GLU A 551 -29.85 -0.91 -18.38
C GLU A 551 -28.76 -1.84 -17.84
N ASP A 552 -28.85 -3.15 -18.08
CA ASP A 552 -27.82 -4.12 -17.71
C ASP A 552 -26.52 -3.92 -18.49
N PHE A 553 -26.57 -3.24 -19.65
CA PHE A 553 -25.40 -2.91 -20.46
C PHE A 553 -24.83 -1.52 -20.15
N ILE A 554 -25.31 -0.85 -19.10
CA ILE A 554 -24.80 0.43 -18.62
C ILE A 554 -24.25 0.23 -17.21
N ASP A 555 -22.97 0.57 -17.02
CA ASP A 555 -22.32 0.46 -15.71
C ASP A 555 -22.83 1.52 -14.73
N TRP A 556 -22.57 1.33 -13.44
CA TRP A 556 -23.01 2.29 -12.43
C TRP A 556 -22.26 3.63 -12.55
N GLY A 557 -23.00 4.74 -12.43
CA GLY A 557 -22.44 6.10 -12.48
C GLY A 557 -22.19 6.65 -13.88
N THR A 558 -22.63 5.96 -14.94
CA THR A 558 -22.55 6.43 -16.33
C THR A 558 -23.89 6.24 -17.07
N GLU A 559 -24.07 6.98 -18.15
CA GLU A 559 -25.18 6.84 -19.11
C GLU A 559 -24.72 6.17 -20.42
N GLU A 560 -23.41 5.94 -20.57
CA GLU A 560 -22.83 5.34 -21.77
C GLU A 560 -22.90 3.81 -21.75
N GLU A 561 -22.95 3.22 -22.94
CA GLU A 561 -22.89 1.77 -23.11
C GLU A 561 -21.56 1.22 -22.58
N TYR A 562 -21.62 0.12 -21.84
CA TYR A 562 -20.47 -0.48 -21.20
C TYR A 562 -19.49 -1.04 -22.24
N VAL A 563 -18.27 -0.49 -22.22
CA VAL A 563 -17.14 -1.01 -22.98
C VAL A 563 -16.11 -1.59 -22.02
N LYS A 564 -15.83 -2.89 -22.20
CA LYS A 564 -14.74 -3.56 -21.48
C LYS A 564 -13.38 -3.09 -21.99
N ALA A 565 -12.91 -1.95 -21.47
CA ALA A 565 -11.58 -1.43 -21.71
C ALA A 565 -10.71 -1.62 -20.46
N ILE A 566 -9.93 -2.71 -20.45
CA ILE A 566 -8.93 -2.99 -19.42
C ILE A 566 -7.57 -2.61 -20.00
N GLY A 567 -6.99 -1.53 -19.48
CA GLY A 567 -5.64 -1.11 -19.80
C GLY A 567 -4.58 -1.94 -19.09
N ILE A 568 -3.31 -1.56 -19.27
CA ILE A 568 -2.19 -2.20 -18.58
C ILE A 568 -1.99 -1.49 -17.25
N GLY A 569 -1.98 -2.24 -16.15
CA GLY A 569 -1.60 -1.68 -14.85
C GLY A 569 -0.15 -1.21 -14.91
N GLU A 570 0.15 0.00 -14.45
CA GLU A 570 1.54 0.49 -14.51
C GLU A 570 2.43 -0.16 -13.46
N CYS A 571 1.88 -0.34 -12.27
CA CYS A 571 2.40 -1.30 -11.32
C CYS A 571 2.27 -2.74 -11.86
N ALA A 572 1.91 -3.00 -13.11
CA ALA A 572 1.86 -4.32 -13.75
C ALA A 572 2.76 -4.42 -15.00
N GLY A 573 3.59 -3.42 -15.29
CA GLY A 573 4.46 -3.41 -16.47
C GLY A 573 5.77 -4.20 -16.35
N VAL A 574 6.31 -4.67 -17.47
CA VAL A 574 7.58 -5.43 -17.53
C VAL A 574 8.75 -4.46 -17.26
N VAL A 575 9.90 -4.99 -16.87
CA VAL A 575 11.17 -4.27 -16.95
C VAL A 575 11.83 -4.77 -18.22
N ILE A 576 11.90 -3.93 -19.26
CA ILE A 576 12.70 -4.23 -20.43
C ILE A 576 14.18 -4.18 -20.02
N ASP A 577 14.82 -5.34 -20.09
CA ASP A 577 16.23 -5.49 -19.82
C ASP A 577 17.04 -5.25 -21.10
N LEU A 578 17.15 -3.99 -21.49
CA LEU A 578 18.09 -3.60 -22.54
C LEU A 578 19.51 -3.71 -21.97
N ILE A 579 20.36 -4.53 -22.60
CA ILE A 579 21.75 -4.77 -22.17
C ILE A 579 22.50 -3.45 -21.92
N ALA A 580 22.40 -2.48 -22.84
CA ALA A 580 23.02 -1.17 -22.70
C ALA A 580 22.48 -0.38 -21.49
N THR A 581 21.18 -0.49 -21.23
CA THR A 581 20.52 0.14 -20.07
C THR A 581 21.02 -0.46 -18.76
N LEU A 582 21.21 -1.77 -18.69
CA LEU A 582 21.73 -2.45 -17.50
C LEU A 582 23.17 -2.04 -17.19
N PHE A 583 24.01 -1.82 -18.21
CA PHE A 583 25.37 -1.30 -17.99
C PHE A 583 25.36 0.14 -17.50
N LEU A 584 24.55 1.02 -18.10
CA LEU A 584 24.40 2.39 -17.61
C LEU A 584 23.92 2.42 -16.15
N GLU A 585 22.96 1.56 -15.79
CA GLU A 585 22.49 1.44 -14.41
C GLU A 585 23.55 0.89 -13.46
N SER A 586 24.43 0.00 -13.95
CA SER A 586 25.55 -0.50 -13.17
C SER A 586 26.54 0.62 -12.86
N GLU A 587 26.84 1.48 -13.84
CA GLU A 587 27.66 2.68 -13.65
C GLU A 587 27.03 3.67 -12.64
N GLU A 588 25.73 3.96 -12.79
CA GLU A 588 24.98 4.78 -11.83
C GLU A 588 25.05 4.19 -10.41
N LYS A 589 24.92 2.85 -10.29
CA LYS A 589 25.03 2.14 -9.00
C LYS A 589 26.45 2.21 -8.42
N ILE A 590 27.52 2.10 -9.22
CA ILE A 590 28.89 2.32 -8.73
C ILE A 590 29.09 3.76 -8.23
N ALA A 591 28.56 4.76 -8.95
CA ALA A 591 28.63 6.15 -8.51
C ALA A 591 27.91 6.37 -7.17
N ASN A 592 26.72 5.78 -7.00
CA ASN A 592 26.00 5.81 -5.73
C ASN A 592 26.75 5.06 -4.61
N ALA A 593 27.46 3.99 -4.94
CA ALA A 593 28.28 3.28 -3.99
C ALA A 593 29.44 4.15 -3.45
N LYS A 594 30.14 4.84 -4.36
CA LYS A 594 31.21 5.80 -4.02
C LYS A 594 30.68 6.97 -3.19
N TYR A 595 29.55 7.55 -3.59
CA TYR A 595 28.89 8.61 -2.83
C TYR A 595 28.52 8.16 -1.40
N SER A 596 27.93 6.97 -1.24
CA SER A 596 27.55 6.45 0.09
C SER A 596 28.78 6.17 0.96
N PHE A 597 29.87 5.68 0.35
CA PHE A 597 31.14 5.46 1.02
C PHE A 597 31.76 6.78 1.53
N GLU A 598 31.75 7.83 0.71
CA GLU A 598 32.24 9.17 1.08
C GLU A 598 31.45 9.79 2.24
N ASN A 599 30.17 9.42 2.37
CA ASN A 599 29.29 9.82 3.48
C ASN A 599 29.32 8.83 4.67
N GLU A 600 30.27 7.89 4.69
CA GLU A 600 30.46 6.90 5.76
C GLU A 600 29.28 5.92 5.96
N ILE A 601 28.39 5.79 4.97
CA ILE A 601 27.27 4.82 4.99
C ILE A 601 27.71 3.54 4.27
N TYR A 602 28.55 2.76 4.95
CA TYR A 602 29.21 1.59 4.34
C TYR A 602 28.23 0.48 3.92
N SER A 603 27.13 0.27 4.65
CA SER A 603 26.10 -0.72 4.29
C SER A 603 25.48 -0.44 2.92
N ASP A 604 25.19 0.84 2.67
CA ASP A 604 24.53 1.31 1.46
C ASP A 604 25.50 1.29 0.29
N ALA A 605 26.75 1.70 0.55
CA ALA A 605 27.85 1.59 -0.39
C ALA A 605 28.03 0.14 -0.89
N ILE A 606 28.05 -0.83 0.02
CA ILE A 606 28.15 -2.26 -0.30
C ILE A 606 26.94 -2.74 -1.09
N TYR A 607 25.73 -2.31 -0.71
CA TYR A 607 24.51 -2.74 -1.41
C TYR A 607 24.44 -2.19 -2.84
N HIS A 608 24.83 -0.94 -3.05
CA HIS A 608 24.92 -0.36 -4.40
C HIS A 608 25.95 -1.11 -5.27
N ALA A 609 27.11 -1.45 -4.71
CA ALA A 609 28.11 -2.27 -5.40
C ALA A 609 27.57 -3.68 -5.74
N TYR A 610 26.85 -4.32 -4.81
CA TYR A 610 26.15 -5.59 -5.05
C TYR A 610 25.17 -5.49 -6.23
N SER A 611 24.31 -4.47 -6.23
CA SER A 611 23.33 -4.26 -7.29
C SER A 611 24.00 -4.03 -8.65
N SER A 612 25.15 -3.34 -8.69
CA SER A 612 25.95 -3.17 -9.91
C SER A 612 26.47 -4.51 -10.42
N LEU A 613 27.04 -5.35 -9.55
CA LEU A 613 27.53 -6.68 -9.92
C LEU A 613 26.42 -7.54 -10.53
N VAL A 614 25.24 -7.58 -9.89
CA VAL A 614 24.11 -8.37 -10.37
C VAL A 614 23.59 -7.84 -11.71
N ASN A 615 23.42 -6.52 -11.87
CA ASN A 615 22.98 -5.93 -13.14
C ASN A 615 23.98 -6.19 -14.27
N SER A 616 25.28 -6.11 -13.97
CA SER A 616 26.37 -6.40 -14.90
C SER A 616 26.35 -7.85 -15.38
N ALA A 617 26.17 -8.81 -14.47
CA ALA A 617 26.04 -10.22 -14.80
C ALA A 617 24.74 -10.51 -15.58
N LYS A 618 23.63 -9.88 -15.19
CA LYS A 618 22.33 -9.98 -15.86
C LYS A 618 22.43 -9.55 -17.33
N ALA A 619 23.15 -8.46 -17.61
CA ALA A 619 23.33 -7.94 -18.96
C ALA A 619 23.94 -8.99 -19.92
N LEU A 620 24.97 -9.71 -19.47
CA LEU A 620 25.59 -10.77 -20.28
C LEU A 620 24.73 -12.02 -20.41
N LEU A 621 24.08 -12.46 -19.32
CA LEU A 621 23.18 -13.61 -19.37
C LEU A 621 22.01 -13.40 -20.34
N LEU A 622 21.49 -12.18 -20.43
CA LEU A 622 20.45 -11.84 -21.39
C LEU A 622 20.96 -11.85 -22.83
N ALA A 623 22.21 -11.47 -23.07
CA ALA A 623 22.84 -11.60 -24.38
C ALA A 623 22.88 -13.06 -24.86
N GLU A 624 23.01 -13.99 -23.92
CA GLU A 624 23.01 -15.45 -24.14
C GLU A 624 21.59 -16.08 -24.02
N ASN A 625 20.53 -15.27 -23.98
CA ASN A 625 19.13 -15.70 -23.82
C ASN A 625 18.86 -16.57 -22.57
N LYS A 626 19.64 -16.38 -21.49
CA LYS A 626 19.49 -17.11 -20.23
C LYS A 626 18.40 -16.50 -19.36
N LYS A 627 17.87 -17.28 -18.41
CA LYS A 627 16.74 -16.85 -17.57
C LYS A 627 17.24 -16.06 -16.37
N THR A 628 16.78 -14.82 -16.20
CA THR A 628 17.25 -13.93 -15.12
C THR A 628 16.14 -13.62 -14.11
N ASN A 629 15.38 -14.65 -13.72
CA ASN A 629 14.17 -14.51 -12.89
C ASN A 629 14.44 -14.01 -11.46
N THR A 630 15.59 -14.34 -10.86
CA THR A 630 15.97 -13.98 -9.49
C THR A 630 17.45 -13.58 -9.45
N HIS A 631 17.90 -12.80 -8.46
CA HIS A 631 19.33 -12.50 -8.32
C HIS A 631 20.11 -13.77 -7.99
N ALA A 632 19.60 -14.64 -7.12
CA ALA A 632 20.20 -15.94 -6.82
C ALA A 632 20.44 -16.77 -8.10
N GLY A 633 19.45 -16.80 -9.00
CA GLY A 633 19.56 -17.50 -10.28
C GLY A 633 20.51 -16.83 -11.27
N ILE A 634 20.62 -15.50 -11.26
CA ILE A 634 21.63 -14.75 -12.05
C ILE A 634 23.04 -15.14 -11.58
N ILE A 635 23.25 -15.19 -10.26
CA ILE A 635 24.56 -15.52 -9.67
C ILE A 635 24.99 -16.91 -10.10
N SER A 636 24.13 -17.93 -9.92
CA SER A 636 24.46 -19.31 -10.26
C SER A 636 24.66 -19.52 -11.77
N GLN A 637 23.82 -18.91 -12.60
CA GLN A 637 23.93 -19.07 -14.06
C GLN A 637 25.15 -18.33 -14.62
N PHE A 638 25.56 -17.20 -14.04
CA PHE A 638 26.75 -16.51 -14.51
C PHE A 638 28.00 -17.37 -14.29
N ASP A 639 28.08 -18.06 -13.15
CA ASP A 639 29.16 -19.01 -12.88
C ASP A 639 29.17 -20.17 -13.89
N GLU A 640 28.01 -20.76 -14.15
CA GLU A 640 27.87 -21.86 -15.12
C GLU A 640 28.26 -21.43 -16.54
N GLU A 641 27.76 -20.29 -17.00
CA GLU A 641 27.83 -19.91 -18.41
C GLU A 641 29.10 -19.15 -18.78
N PHE A 642 29.65 -18.33 -17.88
CA PHE A 642 30.78 -17.45 -18.17
C PHE A 642 32.06 -17.81 -17.44
N VAL A 643 31.97 -18.27 -16.19
CA VAL A 643 33.16 -18.59 -15.38
C VAL A 643 33.64 -20.01 -15.65
N ALA A 644 32.75 -21.01 -15.56
CA ALA A 644 33.10 -22.41 -15.78
C ALA A 644 33.49 -22.70 -17.24
N SER A 645 32.90 -21.99 -18.20
CA SER A 645 33.25 -22.05 -19.62
C SER A 645 34.59 -21.35 -19.95
N GLY A 646 35.16 -20.58 -19.02
CA GLY A 646 36.37 -19.80 -19.22
C GLY A 646 36.21 -18.54 -20.08
N LYS A 647 34.98 -18.20 -20.49
CA LYS A 647 34.68 -16.96 -21.25
C LYS A 647 35.08 -15.71 -20.46
N ILE A 648 34.86 -15.71 -19.15
CA ILE A 648 35.28 -14.66 -18.23
C ILE A 648 36.11 -15.27 -17.11
N LYS A 649 37.39 -14.89 -17.05
CA LYS A 649 38.31 -15.34 -15.99
C LYS A 649 38.09 -14.51 -14.72
N LEU A 650 37.80 -15.12 -13.59
CA LEU A 650 37.77 -14.46 -12.27
C LEU A 650 38.77 -15.15 -11.32
N GLU A 651 39.17 -14.48 -10.24
CA GLU A 651 40.09 -15.06 -9.22
C GLU A 651 39.42 -16.19 -8.41
N GLY A 652 38.09 -16.32 -8.49
CA GLY A 652 37.26 -17.37 -7.91
C GLY A 652 35.94 -17.47 -8.67
N THR A 653 34.86 -17.92 -8.02
CA THR A 653 33.52 -17.85 -8.64
C THR A 653 32.90 -16.45 -8.50
N PHE A 654 31.95 -16.13 -9.35
CA PHE A 654 31.09 -14.94 -9.21
C PHE A 654 30.24 -15.03 -7.95
N ALA A 655 29.75 -16.22 -7.59
CA ALA A 655 29.12 -16.46 -6.29
C ALA A 655 30.05 -16.12 -5.12
N ASP A 656 31.32 -16.51 -5.17
CA ASP A 656 32.30 -16.17 -4.12
C ASP A 656 32.52 -14.67 -4.00
N LEU A 657 32.50 -13.93 -5.11
CA LEU A 657 32.55 -12.48 -5.10
C LEU A 657 31.30 -11.91 -4.43
N ILE A 658 30.11 -12.26 -4.91
CA ILE A 658 28.83 -11.72 -4.44
C ILE A 658 28.61 -12.03 -2.95
N TYR A 659 28.78 -13.28 -2.53
CA TYR A 659 28.45 -13.70 -1.17
C TYR A 659 29.49 -13.27 -0.12
N GLN A 660 30.52 -12.50 -0.50
CA GLN A 660 31.33 -11.76 0.47
C GLN A 660 30.48 -10.85 1.35
N LEU A 661 29.36 -10.33 0.84
CA LEU A 661 28.45 -9.50 1.63
C LEU A 661 27.83 -10.25 2.83
N GLN A 662 27.59 -11.56 2.72
CA GLN A 662 27.10 -12.41 3.82
C GLN A 662 28.23 -12.83 4.76
N LYS A 663 29.48 -12.76 4.30
CA LYS A 663 30.67 -13.21 5.04
C LYS A 663 31.35 -12.07 5.81
N ASN A 664 31.02 -10.81 5.53
CA ASN A 664 31.67 -9.64 6.11
C ASN A 664 30.66 -8.68 6.75
N ALA A 665 31.06 -8.05 7.86
CA ALA A 665 30.31 -6.90 8.37
C ALA A 665 30.55 -5.68 7.47
N PRO A 666 29.59 -4.74 7.38
CA PRO A 666 29.74 -3.53 6.58
C PRO A 666 30.74 -2.56 7.22
N SER A 667 32.02 -2.81 6.96
CA SER A 667 33.15 -1.99 7.41
C SER A 667 33.69 -1.13 6.27
N LYS A 668 34.44 -0.09 6.62
CA LYS A 668 35.15 0.76 5.65
C LYS A 668 36.03 -0.06 4.71
N ASP A 669 36.85 -0.95 5.27
CA ASP A 669 37.80 -1.78 4.50
C ASP A 669 37.09 -2.72 3.55
N PHE A 670 35.99 -3.34 3.99
CA PHE A 670 35.19 -4.20 3.12
C PHE A 670 34.48 -3.39 2.04
N ALA A 671 33.90 -2.22 2.37
CA ALA A 671 33.19 -1.39 1.41
C ALA A 671 34.10 -0.91 0.27
N VAL A 672 35.30 -0.41 0.57
CA VAL A 672 36.24 0.07 -0.45
C VAL A 672 36.72 -1.05 -1.36
N ASP A 673 37.04 -2.21 -0.79
CA ASP A 673 37.45 -3.40 -1.55
C ASP A 673 36.32 -3.92 -2.45
N TYR A 674 35.11 -3.99 -1.92
CA TYR A 674 33.94 -4.48 -2.64
C TYR A 674 33.51 -3.55 -3.78
N ILE A 675 33.55 -2.22 -3.58
CA ILE A 675 33.33 -1.24 -4.65
C ILE A 675 34.35 -1.42 -5.77
N LYS A 676 35.63 -1.54 -5.42
CA LYS A 676 36.71 -1.72 -6.40
C LYS A 676 36.50 -2.99 -7.22
N LYS A 677 36.16 -4.10 -6.57
CA LYS A 677 35.84 -5.37 -7.25
C LYS A 677 34.62 -5.24 -8.16
N ALA A 678 33.59 -4.51 -7.75
CA ALA A 678 32.41 -4.26 -8.56
C ALA A 678 32.71 -3.41 -9.81
N GLU A 679 33.54 -2.38 -9.68
CA GLU A 679 33.99 -1.55 -10.80
C GLU A 679 34.87 -2.35 -11.78
N GLN A 680 35.81 -3.15 -11.27
CA GLN A 680 36.65 -4.03 -12.09
C GLN A 680 35.82 -5.08 -12.83
N PHE A 681 34.81 -5.66 -12.18
CA PHE A 681 33.91 -6.62 -12.80
C PHE A 681 33.09 -5.97 -13.92
N LEU A 682 32.51 -4.79 -13.67
CA LEU A 682 31.76 -4.03 -14.68
C LEU A 682 32.61 -3.74 -15.92
N GLN A 683 33.82 -3.22 -15.74
CA GLN A 683 34.76 -2.96 -16.84
C GLN A 683 35.07 -4.24 -17.63
N LYS A 684 35.24 -5.36 -16.94
CA LYS A 684 35.53 -6.66 -17.56
C LYS A 684 34.38 -7.17 -18.42
N VAL A 685 33.15 -7.09 -17.91
CA VAL A 685 31.97 -7.55 -18.67
C VAL A 685 31.64 -6.62 -19.85
N GLN A 686 31.86 -5.31 -19.70
CA GLN A 686 31.71 -4.34 -20.80
C GLN A 686 32.73 -4.60 -21.90
N ALA A 687 34.00 -4.82 -21.54
CA ALA A 687 35.04 -5.15 -22.51
C ALA A 687 34.75 -6.46 -23.24
N PHE A 688 34.29 -7.49 -22.52
CA PHE A 688 33.84 -8.75 -23.12
C PHE A 688 32.71 -8.51 -24.13
N ARG A 689 31.69 -7.73 -23.75
CA ARG A 689 30.54 -7.47 -24.63
C ARG A 689 30.92 -6.65 -25.86
N ALA A 690 31.82 -5.67 -25.72
CA ALA A 690 32.30 -4.88 -26.85
C ALA A 690 32.98 -5.78 -27.90
N LEU A 691 33.83 -6.72 -27.46
CA LEU A 691 34.47 -7.70 -28.35
C LEU A 691 33.45 -8.62 -29.02
N GLU A 692 32.39 -9.06 -28.34
CA GLU A 692 31.34 -9.86 -28.99
C GLU A 692 30.61 -9.09 -30.07
N VAL A 693 30.31 -7.80 -29.85
CA VAL A 693 29.60 -6.96 -30.82
C VAL A 693 30.48 -6.59 -32.01
N GLU A 694 31.80 -6.46 -31.82
CA GLU A 694 32.76 -6.23 -32.92
C GLU A 694 33.01 -7.47 -33.80
N ASN A 695 32.76 -8.67 -33.26
CA ASN A 695 32.97 -9.95 -33.96
C ASN A 695 31.68 -10.51 -34.63
N VAL A 696 30.57 -9.76 -34.59
CA VAL A 696 29.28 -10.05 -35.25
C VAL A 696 29.09 -9.07 -36.39
#